data_AF-A0A6B0YZN1-F1
#
_entry.id   AF-A0A6B0YZN1-F1
#
_cell.length_a   1.000
_cell.length_b   1.000
_cell.length_c   1.000
_cell.angle_alpha   90.00
_cell.angle_beta   90.00
_cell.angle_gamma   90.00
#
_symmetry.space_group_name_H-M   'P 1'
#
loop_
_entity.id
_entity.type
_entity.pdbx_description
1 polymer ?
#
loop_
_entity_poly.entity_id
_entity_poly.type
_entity_poly.pdbx_seq_one_letter_code
_entity_poly.pdbx_strand_id
1 'polypeptide(L)'
;MPARLPKSPSHIFILALLFLFGAAGWVVTSGGKTESPAAAAAVDRLHSGTVASMDSPVFEYKPGWQVSVEGADTTEPAQPWMEPSGRMAFSYSGRDLALQLALGDYWGYIFVSVDGRPANRLPVIRGNHDSLGRPSGYRPLFAPEKDTAAGPVPEWVVVHRATTDGPHEVEVEVWRGWGQTVLRGAAVDSIPSGPRPQWPAILLALTGGWLAITALVMFLGTASAARLWAGGPSTSADHRVPENWDSDSVQKWARHISTLVHLFPWNIAVGLAAAGVAITGTGASSQNWLFVDAGLILLGFIGVRRPVLWTGALLFGLPFYLYPLPILPGLSLNLIEIGVYGGMALVLVRFIVLHGLLRISERKPFALDTRHRLFFVLVSLALVATFAAEQQSVALREWRTLFLSAGLFALLLHGTLSNTADGKTDRTFLVLCWLAGGAFVACAGLWQYVTEQNIIQAEGVNRVRAFYGSPNNLGLYLERSAAMGLALAFFEGWSARGERSGERLPRRERFSLLESWRRAPFAAQSALLLTIPQLAALLLTFSKGAIFLGLPALLLALAIAGRRLLAAPGFALRQRYVWGLAAVAAAMVLGLIPFLGTERFRSLLDFSPEGTAGIRLSLWRSSVQMALDHLWLGVGPDNFLYSYRSGYILPSAWRDPSLNHPHNVVLDWWTRLGLPGLALAAAWLALGVRSLWKAATTDAIAVGALGAAAAALGHGLIDASYALPDLLIVWVFLLHLFPPAGAEKSVDSPGNRPADSR
;
A
#
# COMPACT_ATOMS: atom_id res chain seq x y z
N MET A 1 25.55 -0.90 -31.71
CA MET A 1 25.15 -2.31 -31.88
C MET A 1 24.06 -2.63 -30.87
N PRO A 2 22.81 -2.93 -31.26
CA PRO A 2 21.83 -3.40 -30.29
C PRO A 2 22.14 -4.86 -29.98
N ALA A 3 22.58 -5.15 -28.75
CA ALA A 3 22.78 -6.50 -28.26
C ALA A 3 21.47 -7.29 -28.43
N ARG A 4 21.47 -8.28 -29.31
CA ARG A 4 20.35 -9.22 -29.43
C ARG A 4 20.22 -9.94 -28.10
N LEU A 5 19.15 -9.65 -27.35
CA LEU A 5 18.76 -10.43 -26.18
C LEU A 5 18.81 -11.93 -26.53
N PRO A 6 19.37 -12.79 -25.67
CA PRO A 6 19.51 -14.21 -25.98
C PRO A 6 18.14 -14.84 -26.18
N LYS A 7 17.89 -15.40 -27.38
CA LYS A 7 16.60 -16.00 -27.77
C LYS A 7 16.38 -17.42 -27.23
N SER A 8 17.37 -18.01 -26.55
CA SER A 8 17.30 -19.39 -26.07
C SER A 8 17.02 -19.42 -24.56
N PRO A 9 16.04 -20.23 -24.09
CA PRO A 9 15.71 -20.36 -22.67
C PRO A 9 16.91 -20.78 -21.82
N SER A 10 17.81 -21.60 -22.37
CA SER A 10 19.04 -22.05 -21.70
C SER A 10 19.98 -20.89 -21.37
N HIS A 11 20.10 -19.88 -22.25
CA HIS A 11 20.95 -18.72 -21.99
C HIS A 11 20.36 -17.84 -20.87
N ILE A 12 19.04 -17.66 -20.83
CA ILE A 12 18.35 -16.92 -19.76
C ILE A 12 18.53 -17.66 -18.43
N PHE A 13 18.45 -18.99 -18.44
CA PHE A 13 18.68 -19.80 -17.24
C PHE A 13 20.12 -19.70 -16.73
N ILE A 14 21.12 -19.70 -17.61
CA ILE A 14 22.53 -19.48 -17.22
C ILE A 14 22.71 -18.10 -16.59
N LEU A 15 22.13 -17.05 -17.18
CA LEU A 15 22.14 -15.71 -16.58
C LEU A 15 21.48 -15.72 -15.20
N ALA A 16 20.36 -16.42 -15.04
CA ALA A 16 19.69 -16.57 -13.75
C ALA A 16 20.63 -17.15 -12.67
N LEU A 17 21.36 -18.22 -13.00
CA LEU A 17 22.33 -18.83 -12.10
C LEU A 17 23.46 -17.87 -11.73
N LEU A 18 24.00 -17.11 -12.69
CA LEU A 18 25.06 -16.12 -12.41
C LEU A 18 24.61 -15.07 -11.38
N PHE A 19 23.38 -14.57 -11.51
CA PHE A 19 22.80 -13.64 -10.55
C PHE A 19 22.61 -14.27 -9.16
N LEU A 20 22.13 -15.52 -9.10
CA LEU A 20 21.96 -16.25 -7.83
C LEU A 20 23.31 -16.53 -7.15
N PHE A 21 24.35 -16.91 -7.90
CA PHE A 21 25.70 -17.07 -7.36
C PHE A 21 26.28 -15.73 -6.90
N GLY A 22 26.04 -14.64 -7.63
CA GLY A 22 26.42 -13.29 -7.21
C GLY A 22 25.74 -12.88 -5.89
N ALA A 23 24.45 -13.19 -5.73
CA ALA A 23 23.72 -12.95 -4.49
C ALA A 23 24.33 -13.74 -3.31
N ALA A 24 24.61 -15.03 -3.50
CA ALA A 24 25.25 -15.86 -2.48
C ALA A 24 26.65 -15.33 -2.11
N GLY A 25 27.46 -14.94 -3.11
CA GLY A 25 28.77 -14.33 -2.90
C GLY A 25 28.69 -13.01 -2.12
N TRP A 26 27.67 -12.18 -2.36
CA TRP A 26 27.46 -10.96 -1.59
C TRP A 26 27.14 -11.25 -0.13
N VAL A 27 26.23 -12.19 0.15
CA VAL A 27 25.88 -12.58 1.52
C VAL A 27 27.12 -13.04 2.28
N VAL A 28 27.91 -13.94 1.68
CA VAL A 28 29.15 -14.47 2.29
C VAL A 28 30.16 -13.37 2.58
N THR A 29 30.31 -12.38 1.69
CA THR A 29 31.28 -11.28 1.86
C THR A 29 30.77 -10.11 2.71
N SER A 30 29.47 -10.05 2.98
CA SER A 30 28.84 -8.99 3.78
C SER A 30 28.86 -9.27 5.29
N GLY A 31 29.06 -10.52 5.71
CA GLY A 31 29.11 -10.95 7.11
C GLY A 31 30.46 -10.62 7.78
N GLY A 32 30.74 -9.35 8.04
CA GLY A 32 31.84 -8.91 8.91
C GLY A 32 31.37 -8.79 10.36
N LYS A 33 32.25 -9.05 11.33
CA LYS A 33 31.99 -8.70 12.73
C LYS A 33 31.94 -7.18 12.85
N THR A 34 30.92 -6.65 13.52
CA THR A 34 30.90 -5.27 14.00
C THR A 34 31.95 -5.12 15.08
N GLU A 35 33.09 -4.53 14.75
CA GLU A 35 34.04 -4.06 15.74
C GLU A 35 33.45 -2.84 16.45
N SER A 36 33.60 -2.78 17.77
CA SER A 36 33.29 -1.56 18.52
C SER A 36 34.43 -0.56 18.32
N PRO A 37 34.15 0.75 18.24
CA PRO A 37 35.20 1.77 18.28
C PRO A 37 36.09 1.60 19.51
N ALA A 38 37.30 2.12 19.44
CA ALA A 38 38.17 2.23 20.62
C ALA A 38 37.44 2.98 21.76
N ALA A 39 37.79 2.66 23.01
CA ALA A 39 37.26 3.38 24.16
C ALA A 39 37.65 4.86 24.08
N ALA A 40 36.71 5.74 24.40
CA ALA A 40 36.97 7.17 24.46
C ALA A 40 37.97 7.49 25.57
N ALA A 41 38.93 8.38 25.30
CA ALA A 41 39.94 8.82 26.26
C ALA A 41 40.15 10.33 26.18
N ALA A 42 40.67 10.93 27.25
CA ALA A 42 40.98 12.36 27.26
C ALA A 42 42.14 12.67 26.32
N VAL A 43 41.99 13.66 25.44
CA VAL A 43 42.99 14.04 24.44
C VAL A 43 43.17 15.54 24.30
N ASP A 44 44.38 15.97 23.96
CA ASP A 44 44.67 17.39 23.73
C ASP A 44 44.34 17.86 22.30
N ARG A 45 44.23 16.93 21.35
CA ARG A 45 43.97 17.20 19.94
C ARG A 45 43.14 16.09 19.31
N LEU A 46 42.21 16.46 18.43
CA LEU A 46 41.41 15.54 17.63
C LEU A 46 42.06 15.34 16.26
N HIS A 47 42.78 14.24 16.08
CA HIS A 47 43.35 13.84 14.80
C HIS A 47 42.82 12.48 14.32
N SER A 48 43.05 12.15 13.05
CA SER A 48 42.74 10.84 12.47
C SER A 48 43.16 9.69 13.39
N GLY A 49 42.25 8.75 13.66
CA GLY A 49 42.46 7.61 14.57
C GLY A 49 42.15 7.87 16.04
N THR A 50 41.60 9.04 16.39
CA THR A 50 41.28 9.41 17.78
C THR A 50 39.82 9.16 18.15
N VAL A 51 39.57 8.69 19.37
CA VAL A 51 38.26 8.69 20.05
C VAL A 51 38.40 9.47 21.36
N ALA A 52 37.82 10.66 21.43
CA ALA A 52 37.91 11.59 22.55
C ALA A 52 36.72 11.45 23.50
N SER A 53 37.00 11.43 24.80
CA SER A 53 36.00 11.61 25.85
C SER A 53 35.66 13.10 26.01
N MET A 54 34.43 13.42 26.41
CA MET A 54 33.96 14.81 26.41
C MET A 54 34.67 15.72 27.44
N ASP A 55 35.35 15.16 28.44
CA ASP A 55 36.20 15.90 29.40
C ASP A 55 37.58 16.30 28.83
N SER A 56 37.84 16.00 27.55
CA SER A 56 39.06 16.41 26.85
C SER A 56 39.21 17.94 26.77
N PRO A 57 40.42 18.51 26.98
CA PRO A 57 40.67 19.95 26.90
C PRO A 57 40.51 20.55 25.49
N VAL A 58 40.37 19.71 24.45
CA VAL A 58 40.11 20.14 23.06
C VAL A 58 38.71 20.76 22.87
N PHE A 59 37.77 20.52 23.79
CA PHE A 59 36.40 21.01 23.69
C PHE A 59 36.22 22.32 24.44
N GLU A 60 35.81 23.37 23.71
CA GLU A 60 35.47 24.66 24.28
C GLU A 60 33.98 24.75 24.60
N TYR A 61 33.63 24.59 25.87
CA TYR A 61 32.25 24.70 26.35
C TYR A 61 31.89 26.16 26.71
N LYS A 62 30.73 26.63 26.22
CA LYS A 62 30.09 27.86 26.74
C LYS A 62 29.39 27.57 28.08
N PRO A 63 28.85 28.57 28.81
CA PRO A 63 28.06 28.30 30.00
C PRO A 63 26.86 27.39 29.70
N GLY A 64 26.50 26.50 30.63
CA GLY A 64 25.35 25.59 30.53
C GLY A 64 25.68 24.10 30.42
N TRP A 65 26.95 23.70 30.60
CA TRP A 65 27.39 22.30 30.53
C TRP A 65 27.79 21.71 31.88
N GLN A 66 27.52 20.43 32.05
CA GLN A 66 28.08 19.56 33.08
C GLN A 66 28.88 18.45 32.38
N VAL A 67 30.20 18.44 32.57
CA VAL A 67 31.12 17.56 31.84
C VAL A 67 31.76 16.57 32.79
N SER A 68 31.82 15.30 32.38
CA SER A 68 32.42 14.20 33.11
C SER A 68 33.06 13.19 32.15
N VAL A 69 33.72 12.18 32.70
CA VAL A 69 34.27 11.04 31.95
C VAL A 69 33.19 10.22 31.23
N GLU A 70 31.94 10.27 31.70
CA GLU A 70 30.80 9.57 31.10
C GLU A 70 30.21 10.33 29.90
N GLY A 71 30.51 11.62 29.80
CA GLY A 71 30.05 12.51 28.74
C GLY A 71 29.76 13.93 29.23
N ALA A 72 29.23 14.74 28.31
CA ALA A 72 28.81 16.10 28.54
C ALA A 72 27.28 16.21 28.43
N ASP A 73 26.68 16.80 29.45
CA ASP A 73 25.26 17.10 29.51
C ASP A 73 25.02 18.60 29.60
N THR A 74 23.81 19.03 29.22
CA THR A 74 23.40 20.43 29.32
C THR A 74 22.48 20.66 30.51
N THR A 75 22.44 21.88 31.01
CA THR A 75 21.44 22.32 32.01
C THR A 75 20.26 23.01 31.33
N GLU A 76 19.07 22.94 31.93
CA GLU A 76 17.90 23.68 31.45
C GLU A 76 18.15 25.21 31.52
N PRO A 77 18.07 25.95 30.40
CA PRO A 77 18.27 27.40 30.38
C PRO A 77 17.00 28.13 30.85
N ALA A 78 17.09 29.45 31.08
CA ALA A 78 15.94 30.25 31.54
C ALA A 78 14.80 30.31 30.51
N GLN A 79 15.11 30.24 29.21
CA GLN A 79 14.12 30.21 28.13
C GLN A 79 14.35 29.02 27.18
N PRO A 80 13.96 27.79 27.56
CA PRO A 80 14.28 26.55 26.82
C PRO A 80 13.73 26.42 25.39
N TRP A 81 12.88 27.36 24.98
CA TRP A 81 12.29 27.42 23.64
C TRP A 81 12.88 28.53 22.77
N MET A 82 13.64 29.46 23.37
CA MET A 82 14.22 30.63 22.69
C MET A 82 15.74 30.62 22.71
N GLU A 83 16.34 29.87 23.64
CA GLU A 83 17.78 29.81 23.84
C GLU A 83 18.27 28.36 23.85
N PRO A 84 19.45 28.07 23.26
CA PRO A 84 20.05 26.75 23.31
C PRO A 84 20.45 26.38 24.75
N SER A 85 20.36 25.09 25.08
CA SER A 85 20.76 24.55 26.38
C SER A 85 22.28 24.53 26.56
N GLY A 86 23.03 24.39 25.47
CA GLY A 86 24.49 24.44 25.48
C GLY A 86 25.08 24.69 24.11
N ARG A 87 26.24 25.34 24.07
CA ARG A 87 27.07 25.49 22.86
C ARG A 87 28.48 25.02 23.14
N MET A 88 29.08 24.32 22.18
CA MET A 88 30.44 23.80 22.24
C MET A 88 31.14 24.04 20.90
N ALA A 89 32.42 24.36 20.93
CA ALA A 89 33.26 24.45 19.73
C ALA A 89 34.54 23.64 19.89
N PHE A 90 35.08 23.15 18.78
CA PHE A 90 36.37 22.44 18.75
C PHE A 90 36.88 22.32 17.30
N SER A 91 38.17 22.04 17.14
CA SER A 91 38.77 21.76 15.82
C SER A 91 39.15 20.28 15.70
N TYR A 92 39.09 19.72 14.49
CA TYR A 92 39.61 18.38 14.22
C TYR A 92 40.42 18.31 12.91
N SER A 93 41.32 17.33 12.83
CA SER A 93 42.11 17.02 11.65
C SER A 93 41.93 15.56 11.21
N GLY A 94 41.18 15.34 10.14
CA GLY A 94 40.89 14.03 9.57
C GLY A 94 39.77 14.14 8.56
N ARG A 95 39.24 13.00 8.10
CA ARG A 95 38.20 13.00 7.05
C ARG A 95 36.79 12.83 7.60
N ASP A 96 36.58 11.90 8.50
CA ASP A 96 35.28 11.59 9.08
C ASP A 96 35.22 12.03 10.54
N LEU A 97 34.25 12.89 10.87
CA LEU A 97 33.92 13.27 12.24
C LEU A 97 32.61 12.58 12.64
N ALA A 98 32.64 11.88 13.76
CA ALA A 98 31.46 11.29 14.39
C ALA A 98 31.29 11.78 15.82
N LEU A 99 30.03 11.93 16.24
CA LEU A 99 29.65 12.23 17.62
C LEU A 99 28.91 11.04 18.19
N GLN A 100 29.17 10.71 19.46
CA GLN A 100 28.40 9.72 20.19
C GLN A 100 27.24 10.43 20.89
N LEU A 101 26.03 10.22 20.38
CA LEU A 101 24.82 10.92 20.84
C LEU A 101 23.97 10.01 21.72
N ALA A 102 23.41 10.54 22.79
CA ALA A 102 22.41 9.85 23.59
C ALA A 102 21.02 9.97 22.94
N LEU A 103 20.49 8.86 22.42
CA LEU A 103 19.14 8.80 21.85
C LEU A 103 18.20 8.14 22.84
N GLY A 104 17.04 8.76 23.11
CA GLY A 104 16.13 8.26 24.14
C GLY A 104 14.71 8.84 24.07
N ASP A 105 14.00 8.76 25.18
CA ASP A 105 12.58 9.13 25.31
C ASP A 105 12.32 10.63 25.57
N TYR A 106 13.36 11.42 25.78
CA TYR A 106 13.24 12.86 25.94
C TYR A 106 13.42 13.61 24.62
N TRP A 107 12.64 14.68 24.46
CA TRP A 107 12.72 15.53 23.27
C TRP A 107 13.93 16.48 23.37
N GLY A 108 14.93 16.24 22.52
CA GLY A 108 16.08 17.10 22.30
C GLY A 108 16.56 17.06 20.86
N TYR A 109 17.42 18.02 20.49
CA TYR A 109 18.03 18.07 19.15
C TYR A 109 19.33 18.85 19.17
N ILE A 110 20.18 18.59 18.17
CA ILE A 110 21.44 19.31 17.97
C ILE A 110 21.48 19.95 16.59
N PHE A 111 22.22 21.06 16.51
CA PHE A 111 22.71 21.65 15.29
C PHE A 111 24.24 21.52 15.24
N VAL A 112 24.78 21.13 14.10
CA VAL A 112 26.22 20.99 13.88
C VAL A 112 26.61 21.72 12.61
N SER A 113 27.59 22.60 12.73
CA SER A 113 28.23 23.26 11.59
C SER A 113 29.73 23.00 11.59
N VAL A 114 30.30 22.89 10.40
CA VAL A 114 31.73 22.71 10.16
C VAL A 114 32.19 23.75 9.16
N ASP A 115 33.23 24.51 9.50
CA ASP A 115 33.78 25.62 8.71
C ASP A 115 32.71 26.65 8.30
N GLY A 116 31.79 26.95 9.23
CA GLY A 116 30.66 27.87 9.00
C GLY A 116 29.59 27.36 8.03
N ARG A 117 29.62 26.07 7.68
CA ARG A 117 28.63 25.40 6.81
C ARG A 117 27.90 24.29 7.56
N PRO A 118 26.66 23.92 7.16
CA PRO A 118 25.98 22.76 7.74
C PRO A 118 26.84 21.49 7.64
N ALA A 119 26.89 20.71 8.72
CA ALA A 119 27.58 19.43 8.72
C ALA A 119 26.97 18.49 7.67
N ASN A 120 27.77 18.10 6.67
CA ASN A 120 27.29 17.51 5.41
C ASN A 120 26.81 16.06 5.48
N ARG A 121 26.76 15.46 6.68
CA ARG A 121 26.14 14.14 6.93
C ARG A 121 24.86 14.22 7.75
N LEU A 122 24.44 15.42 8.15
CA LEU A 122 23.18 15.65 8.83
C LEU A 122 22.15 16.30 7.89
N PRO A 123 20.85 16.02 8.05
CA PRO A 123 19.78 16.69 7.32
C PRO A 123 19.86 18.22 7.43
N VAL A 124 19.63 18.91 6.32
CA VAL A 124 19.51 20.38 6.27
C VAL A 124 18.11 20.73 5.78
N ILE A 125 17.17 20.82 6.73
CA ILE A 125 15.76 21.03 6.41
C ILE A 125 15.50 22.51 6.14
N ARG A 126 14.88 22.83 5.00
CA ARG A 126 14.58 24.21 4.61
C ARG A 126 13.75 24.94 5.67
N GLY A 127 14.27 26.07 6.15
CA GLY A 127 13.63 26.92 7.17
C GLY A 127 13.92 26.48 8.61
N ASN A 128 14.74 25.44 8.81
CA ASN A 128 15.26 25.06 10.13
C ASN A 128 16.65 25.69 10.31
N HIS A 129 16.76 26.63 11.24
CA HIS A 129 17.97 27.43 11.46
C HIS A 129 18.45 27.27 12.91
N ASP A 130 19.76 27.45 13.12
CA ASP A 130 20.36 27.50 14.46
C ASP A 130 19.95 28.79 15.23
N SER A 131 20.39 28.93 16.48
CA SER A 131 20.13 30.13 17.30
C SER A 131 20.64 31.44 16.69
N LEU A 132 21.53 31.36 15.70
CA LEU A 132 22.11 32.50 14.98
C LEU A 132 21.42 32.77 13.64
N GLY A 133 20.35 32.03 13.32
CA GLY A 133 19.61 32.16 12.07
C GLY A 133 20.33 31.57 10.84
N ARG A 134 21.39 30.78 11.05
CA ARG A 134 22.16 30.15 9.97
C ARG A 134 21.61 28.75 9.68
N PRO A 135 21.67 28.27 8.43
CA PRO A 135 21.42 26.87 8.15
C PRO A 135 22.52 26.02 8.81
N SER A 136 22.12 24.93 9.45
CA SER A 136 23.04 24.02 10.15
C SER A 136 22.59 22.57 10.01
N GLY A 137 23.51 21.62 10.17
CA GLY A 137 23.20 20.19 10.10
C GLY A 137 22.38 19.80 11.32
N TYR A 138 21.21 19.19 11.12
CA TYR A 138 20.22 18.99 12.18
C TYR A 138 20.07 17.51 12.56
N ARG A 139 19.98 17.21 13.86
CA ARG A 139 19.71 15.85 14.36
C ARG A 139 18.82 15.87 15.61
N PRO A 140 17.58 15.37 15.54
CA PRO A 140 16.78 15.03 16.71
C PRO A 140 17.45 13.94 17.55
N LEU A 141 17.17 13.96 18.86
CA LEU A 141 17.64 12.97 19.83
C LEU A 141 16.53 12.04 20.33
N PHE A 142 15.30 12.27 19.88
CA PHE A 142 14.13 11.52 20.31
C PHE A 142 14.00 10.20 19.54
N ALA A 143 14.22 9.08 20.25
CA ALA A 143 14.09 7.71 19.77
C ALA A 143 13.70 6.81 20.97
N PRO A 144 12.45 6.88 21.45
CA PRO A 144 12.01 6.15 22.64
C PRO A 144 12.12 4.62 22.46
N GLU A 145 12.09 4.12 21.23
CA GLU A 145 12.33 2.70 20.93
C GLU A 145 13.77 2.23 21.19
N LYS A 146 14.73 3.16 21.36
CA LYS A 146 16.12 2.89 21.71
C LYS A 146 16.41 3.07 23.20
N ASP A 147 15.45 3.55 23.97
CA ASP A 147 15.62 3.77 25.41
C ASP A 147 15.61 2.44 26.19
N THR A 148 16.41 2.35 27.25
CA THR A 148 16.56 1.13 28.06
C THR A 148 16.35 1.41 29.54
N ALA A 149 16.26 0.37 30.37
CA ALA A 149 16.21 0.56 31.83
C ALA A 149 17.46 1.26 32.40
N ALA A 150 18.58 1.26 31.67
CA ALA A 150 19.80 1.99 32.01
C ALA A 150 19.83 3.41 31.45
N GLY A 151 18.73 3.87 30.82
CA GLY A 151 18.60 5.15 30.15
C GLY A 151 18.93 5.12 28.65
N PRO A 152 19.15 6.31 28.06
CA PRO A 152 19.37 6.48 26.63
C PRO A 152 20.58 5.69 26.13
N VAL A 153 20.41 5.01 25.00
CA VAL A 153 21.49 4.24 24.36
C VAL A 153 22.35 5.17 23.50
N PRO A 154 23.69 5.15 23.70
CA PRO A 154 24.57 5.98 22.91
C PRO A 154 24.75 5.42 21.50
N GLU A 155 24.63 6.28 20.49
CA GLU A 155 24.81 5.94 19.08
C GLU A 155 25.87 6.83 18.44
N TRP A 156 26.81 6.21 17.73
CA TRP A 156 27.78 6.95 16.93
C TRP A 156 27.14 7.43 15.63
N VAL A 157 27.10 8.74 15.45
CA VAL A 157 26.56 9.40 14.26
C VAL A 157 27.70 10.14 13.56
N VAL A 158 28.03 9.75 12.33
CA VAL A 158 28.95 10.51 11.49
C VAL A 158 28.25 11.81 11.09
N VAL A 159 28.78 12.95 11.55
CA VAL A 159 28.17 14.27 11.32
C VAL A 159 28.80 15.01 10.15
N HIS A 160 30.07 14.71 9.82
CA HIS A 160 30.77 15.38 8.73
C HIS A 160 31.78 14.45 8.04
N ARG A 161 31.87 14.59 6.70
CA ARG A 161 32.94 14.01 5.87
C ARG A 161 33.65 15.11 5.08
N ALA A 162 34.88 15.41 5.44
CA ALA A 162 35.74 16.39 4.79
C ALA A 162 36.38 15.85 3.51
N THR A 163 36.77 16.78 2.62
CA THR A 163 37.57 16.48 1.42
C THR A 163 39.08 16.58 1.67
N THR A 164 39.47 17.23 2.76
CA THR A 164 40.84 17.49 3.21
C THR A 164 40.99 17.04 4.66
N ASP A 165 42.21 16.86 5.15
CA ASP A 165 42.44 16.37 6.52
C ASP A 165 42.42 17.50 7.57
N GLY A 166 41.94 18.70 7.23
CA GLY A 166 41.78 19.84 8.15
C GLY A 166 43.00 20.75 8.31
N PRO A 167 43.03 21.58 9.38
CA PRO A 167 42.05 21.63 10.47
C PRO A 167 40.67 22.12 10.01
N HIS A 168 39.63 21.61 10.66
CA HIS A 168 38.23 21.97 10.43
C HIS A 168 37.62 22.44 11.75
N GLU A 169 36.93 23.58 11.71
CA GLU A 169 36.28 24.20 12.88
C GLU A 169 34.86 23.68 13.02
N VAL A 170 34.49 23.20 14.20
CA VAL A 170 33.18 22.61 14.49
C VAL A 170 32.46 23.44 15.54
N GLU A 171 31.20 23.76 15.27
CA GLU A 171 30.28 24.33 16.26
C GLU A 171 29.11 23.37 16.47
N VAL A 172 28.86 23.00 17.73
CA VAL A 172 27.73 22.19 18.16
C VAL A 172 26.83 23.03 19.06
N GLU A 173 25.55 23.04 18.74
CA GLU A 173 24.51 23.69 19.53
C GLU A 173 23.47 22.67 19.93
N VAL A 174 23.22 22.55 21.24
CA VAL A 174 22.28 21.59 21.81
C VAL A 174 21.06 22.33 22.31
N TRP A 175 19.89 21.82 21.93
CA TRP A 175 18.60 22.26 22.43
C TRP A 175 17.93 21.12 23.17
N ARG A 176 17.56 21.40 24.41
CA ARG A 176 16.93 20.42 25.29
C ARG A 176 17.86 19.22 25.49
N GLY A 177 17.32 18.03 25.75
CA GLY A 177 18.15 16.84 26.01
C GLY A 177 18.85 16.81 27.38
N TRP A 178 18.66 17.82 28.24
CA TRP A 178 19.26 17.83 29.58
C TRP A 178 18.83 16.62 30.41
N GLY A 179 19.75 16.07 31.21
CA GLY A 179 19.52 14.87 32.00
C GLY A 179 19.76 13.55 31.23
N GLN A 180 20.24 13.61 29.98
CA GLN A 180 20.48 12.43 29.14
C GLN A 180 21.96 12.16 28.84
N THR A 181 22.86 13.06 29.27
CA THR A 181 24.27 13.07 28.85
C THR A 181 24.36 13.06 27.32
N VAL A 182 23.87 14.15 26.72
CA VAL A 182 23.61 14.29 25.27
C VAL A 182 24.79 13.89 24.39
N LEU A 183 26.01 14.29 24.76
CA LEU A 183 27.24 13.95 24.06
C LEU A 183 28.10 13.03 24.94
N ARG A 184 28.55 11.89 24.39
CA ARG A 184 29.41 10.94 25.15
C ARG A 184 30.83 10.79 24.60
N GLY A 185 31.06 11.29 23.39
CA GLY A 185 32.40 11.33 22.80
C GLY A 185 32.40 11.88 21.38
N ALA A 186 33.59 12.14 20.87
CA ALA A 186 33.82 12.48 19.47
C ALA A 186 34.90 11.56 18.88
N ALA A 187 34.75 11.14 17.63
CA ALA A 187 35.69 10.26 16.95
C ALA A 187 36.07 10.83 15.60
N VAL A 188 37.35 10.72 15.25
CA VAL A 188 37.90 11.14 13.95
C VAL A 188 38.51 9.94 13.25
N ASP A 189 37.99 9.57 12.07
CA ASP A 189 38.42 8.42 11.27
C ASP A 189 38.51 7.09 12.05
N SER A 190 37.77 6.97 13.14
CA SER A 190 37.90 5.85 14.10
C SER A 190 36.64 5.00 14.23
N ILE A 191 35.57 5.36 13.52
CA ILE A 191 34.34 4.56 13.51
C ILE A 191 34.50 3.44 12.48
N PRO A 192 34.49 2.16 12.90
CA PRO A 192 34.63 1.05 11.97
C PRO A 192 33.46 1.01 10.99
N SER A 193 33.73 0.63 9.75
CA SER A 193 32.67 0.44 8.76
C SER A 193 31.71 -0.64 9.26
N GLY A 194 30.42 -0.29 9.37
CA GLY A 194 29.37 -1.25 9.69
C GLY A 194 29.26 -2.40 8.66
N PRO A 195 28.43 -3.41 8.95
CA PRO A 195 28.21 -4.51 8.03
C PRO A 195 27.70 -3.97 6.69
N ARG A 196 28.13 -4.58 5.59
CA ARG A 196 27.69 -4.15 4.26
C ARG A 196 26.17 -4.38 4.14
N PRO A 197 25.45 -3.48 3.46
CA PRO A 197 24.00 -3.62 3.32
C PRO A 197 23.65 -4.89 2.55
N GLN A 198 22.53 -5.51 2.89
CA GLN A 198 22.08 -6.78 2.30
C GLN A 198 21.23 -6.61 1.04
N TRP A 199 20.64 -5.43 0.81
CA TRP A 199 19.79 -5.17 -0.35
C TRP A 199 20.42 -5.53 -1.72
N PRO A 200 21.74 -5.41 -1.97
CA PRO A 200 22.31 -5.83 -3.25
C PRO A 200 22.19 -7.34 -3.49
N ALA A 201 22.37 -8.16 -2.44
CA ALA A 201 22.14 -9.61 -2.55
C ALA A 201 20.69 -9.91 -2.92
N ILE A 202 19.73 -9.21 -2.31
CA ILE A 202 18.31 -9.38 -2.59
C ILE A 202 17.96 -8.96 -4.01
N LEU A 203 18.51 -7.84 -4.49
CA LEU A 203 18.33 -7.40 -5.88
C LEU A 203 18.86 -8.44 -6.88
N LEU A 204 20.06 -8.97 -6.63
CA LEU A 204 20.65 -10.02 -7.46
C LEU A 204 19.79 -11.31 -7.42
N ALA A 205 19.36 -11.73 -6.22
CA ALA A 205 18.55 -12.93 -6.05
C ALA A 205 17.19 -12.82 -6.76
N LEU A 206 16.51 -11.66 -6.64
CA LEU A 206 15.24 -11.41 -7.33
C LEU A 206 15.41 -11.35 -8.85
N THR A 207 16.48 -10.72 -9.33
CA THR A 207 16.80 -10.67 -10.77
C THR A 207 17.03 -12.09 -11.30
N GLY A 208 17.83 -12.89 -10.59
CA GLY A 208 18.05 -14.30 -10.92
C GLY A 208 16.75 -15.11 -10.89
N GLY A 209 15.93 -14.95 -9.86
CA GLY A 209 14.63 -15.62 -9.74
C GLY A 209 13.68 -15.30 -10.89
N TRP A 210 13.52 -14.02 -11.27
CA TRP A 210 12.69 -13.61 -12.40
C TRP A 210 13.22 -14.14 -13.75
N LEU A 211 14.53 -14.17 -13.95
CA LEU A 211 15.14 -14.78 -15.14
C LEU A 211 14.90 -16.29 -15.18
N ALA A 212 15.01 -16.99 -14.05
CA ALA A 212 14.72 -18.43 -13.96
C ALA A 212 13.25 -18.73 -14.28
N ILE A 213 12.32 -17.95 -13.71
CA ILE A 213 10.88 -18.06 -14.02
C ILE A 213 10.63 -17.81 -15.51
N THR A 214 11.27 -16.78 -16.09
CA THR A 214 11.14 -16.46 -17.51
C THR A 214 11.66 -17.59 -18.40
N ALA A 215 12.84 -18.14 -18.07
CA ALA A 215 13.42 -19.27 -18.78
C ALA A 215 12.51 -20.51 -18.71
N LEU A 216 11.95 -20.80 -17.53
CA LEU A 216 11.01 -21.89 -17.32
C LEU A 216 9.73 -21.73 -18.15
N VAL A 217 9.13 -20.53 -18.15
CA VAL A 217 7.94 -20.23 -18.95
C VAL A 217 8.23 -20.39 -20.45
N MET A 218 9.38 -19.93 -20.92
CA MET A 218 9.80 -20.13 -22.32
C MET A 218 10.04 -21.61 -22.65
N PHE A 219 10.66 -22.36 -21.74
CA PHE A 219 10.90 -23.80 -21.90
C PHE A 219 9.59 -24.59 -21.98
N LEU A 220 8.65 -24.32 -21.06
CA LEU A 220 7.32 -24.95 -21.07
C LEU A 220 6.49 -24.55 -22.30
N GLY A 221 6.58 -23.28 -22.73
CA GLY A 221 5.92 -22.79 -23.93
C GLY A 221 6.45 -23.43 -25.21
N THR A 222 7.77 -23.58 -25.34
CA THR A 222 8.41 -24.27 -26.49
C THR A 222 8.12 -25.76 -26.49
N ALA A 223 8.09 -26.43 -25.33
CA ALA A 223 7.69 -27.84 -25.24
C ALA A 223 6.21 -28.06 -25.66
N SER A 224 5.33 -27.13 -25.28
CA SER A 224 3.91 -27.17 -25.67
C SER A 224 3.73 -26.90 -27.17
N ALA A 225 4.46 -25.93 -27.72
CA ALA A 225 4.47 -25.61 -29.15
C ALA A 225 5.11 -26.71 -29.99
N ALA A 226 6.18 -27.36 -29.52
CA ALA A 226 6.82 -28.51 -30.17
C ALA A 226 5.87 -29.72 -30.24
N ARG A 227 5.04 -29.94 -29.20
CA ARG A 227 3.98 -30.97 -29.23
C ARG A 227 2.88 -30.66 -30.25
N LEU A 228 2.56 -29.39 -30.46
CA LEU A 228 1.59 -28.93 -31.46
C LEU A 228 2.14 -28.99 -32.89
N TRP A 229 3.43 -28.67 -33.09
CA TRP A 229 4.10 -28.65 -34.39
C TRP A 229 4.65 -30.01 -34.85
N ALA A 230 4.83 -30.97 -33.94
CA ALA A 230 5.28 -32.31 -34.28
C ALA A 230 4.30 -33.09 -35.19
N GLY A 231 3.11 -32.54 -35.52
CA GLY A 231 2.31 -32.97 -36.66
C GLY A 231 1.97 -34.46 -36.70
N GLY A 232 2.09 -35.16 -35.56
CA GLY A 232 1.63 -36.53 -35.45
C GLY A 232 0.12 -36.49 -35.63
N PRO A 233 -0.47 -37.34 -36.49
CA PRO A 233 -1.91 -37.44 -36.54
C PRO A 233 -2.38 -37.66 -35.11
N SER A 234 -3.49 -37.02 -34.74
CA SER A 234 -4.33 -37.53 -33.67
C SER A 234 -4.95 -38.86 -34.13
N THR A 235 -4.12 -39.85 -34.47
CA THR A 235 -4.49 -41.22 -34.20
C THR A 235 -4.75 -41.24 -32.70
N SER A 236 -5.89 -41.80 -32.34
CA SER A 236 -6.16 -42.46 -31.08
C SER A 236 -4.97 -43.34 -30.69
N ALA A 237 -3.88 -42.70 -30.25
CA ALA A 237 -2.77 -43.34 -29.61
C ALA A 237 -3.34 -43.74 -28.27
N ASP A 238 -3.73 -45.00 -28.23
CA ASP A 238 -3.79 -45.87 -27.08
C ASP A 238 -2.49 -45.69 -26.29
N HIS A 239 -2.38 -44.57 -25.59
CA HIS A 239 -1.34 -44.31 -24.63
C HIS A 239 -1.71 -45.15 -23.42
N ARG A 240 -1.34 -46.43 -23.50
CA ARG A 240 -1.13 -47.26 -22.32
C ARG A 240 -0.25 -46.46 -21.38
N VAL A 241 -0.90 -45.99 -20.32
CA VAL A 241 -0.28 -45.45 -19.11
C VAL A 241 0.81 -46.43 -18.69
N PRO A 242 1.99 -45.99 -18.21
CA PRO A 242 2.90 -46.89 -17.51
C PRO A 242 2.10 -47.67 -16.47
N GLU A 243 1.99 -48.97 -16.65
CA GLU A 243 1.00 -49.88 -16.04
C GLU A 243 1.13 -50.04 -14.51
N ASN A 244 1.92 -49.19 -13.87
CA ASN A 244 2.28 -49.27 -12.47
C ASN A 244 1.72 -48.12 -11.61
N TRP A 245 0.86 -47.27 -12.18
CA TRP A 245 0.05 -46.31 -11.40
C TRP A 245 -1.42 -46.66 -11.60
N ASP A 246 -2.09 -47.09 -10.52
CA ASP A 246 -3.49 -47.52 -10.52
C ASP A 246 -4.44 -46.36 -10.94
N SER A 247 -4.53 -46.14 -12.25
CA SER A 247 -5.15 -44.96 -12.86
C SER A 247 -6.67 -44.98 -12.78
N ASP A 248 -7.26 -46.16 -12.59
CA ASP A 248 -8.71 -46.33 -12.55
C ASP A 248 -9.28 -45.86 -11.21
N SER A 249 -8.56 -46.10 -10.11
CA SER A 249 -8.87 -45.61 -8.76
C SER A 249 -8.83 -44.08 -8.69
N VAL A 250 -7.76 -43.47 -9.23
CA VAL A 250 -7.58 -42.00 -9.26
C VAL A 250 -8.61 -41.33 -10.16
N GLN A 251 -8.91 -41.90 -11.33
CA GLN A 251 -9.93 -41.35 -12.23
C GLN A 251 -11.36 -41.54 -11.70
N LYS A 252 -11.66 -42.65 -11.00
CA LYS A 252 -12.95 -42.83 -10.30
C LYS A 252 -13.11 -41.82 -9.18
N TRP A 253 -12.07 -41.61 -8.37
CA TRP A 253 -12.06 -40.57 -7.33
C TRP A 253 -12.23 -39.16 -7.93
N ALA A 254 -11.50 -38.84 -8.99
CA ALA A 254 -11.61 -37.54 -9.65
C ALA A 254 -13.00 -37.31 -10.28
N ARG A 255 -13.62 -38.36 -10.83
CA ARG A 255 -15.02 -38.32 -11.32
C ARG A 255 -16.05 -38.19 -10.18
N HIS A 256 -15.85 -38.87 -9.05
CA HIS A 256 -16.72 -38.72 -7.87
C HIS A 256 -16.62 -37.31 -7.30
N ILE A 257 -15.41 -36.78 -7.14
CA ILE A 257 -15.17 -35.39 -6.72
C ILE A 257 -15.81 -34.42 -7.72
N SER A 258 -15.63 -34.63 -9.02
CA SER A 258 -16.29 -33.83 -10.07
C SER A 258 -17.82 -33.83 -9.91
N THR A 259 -18.42 -35.01 -9.70
CA THR A 259 -19.88 -35.16 -9.57
C THR A 259 -20.41 -34.46 -8.31
N LEU A 260 -19.72 -34.61 -7.17
CA LEU A 260 -20.04 -33.90 -5.93
C LEU A 260 -19.91 -32.37 -6.08
N VAL A 261 -18.96 -31.91 -6.89
CA VAL A 261 -18.68 -30.50 -7.18
C VAL A 261 -19.72 -29.88 -8.14
N HIS A 262 -20.56 -30.68 -8.81
CA HIS A 262 -21.64 -30.23 -9.70
C HIS A 262 -23.04 -30.16 -9.06
N LEU A 263 -23.18 -30.48 -7.77
CA LEU A 263 -24.47 -30.64 -7.09
C LEU A 263 -25.31 -29.36 -6.92
N PHE A 264 -24.71 -28.16 -6.94
CA PHE A 264 -25.41 -26.95 -6.49
C PHE A 264 -25.64 -25.89 -7.60
N PRO A 265 -26.91 -25.54 -7.89
CA PRO A 265 -27.31 -24.31 -8.57
C PRO A 265 -26.71 -23.02 -7.96
N TRP A 266 -26.67 -21.93 -8.73
CA TRP A 266 -26.01 -20.68 -8.30
C TRP A 266 -26.57 -20.07 -7.02
N ASN A 267 -27.88 -20.03 -6.88
CA ASN A 267 -28.56 -19.56 -5.67
C ASN A 267 -28.16 -20.38 -4.43
N ILE A 268 -28.08 -21.71 -4.53
CA ILE A 268 -27.69 -22.56 -3.40
C ILE A 268 -26.21 -22.34 -3.05
N ALA A 269 -25.33 -22.26 -4.05
CA ALA A 269 -23.92 -21.98 -3.82
C ALA A 269 -23.68 -20.62 -3.14
N VAL A 270 -24.42 -19.58 -3.54
CA VAL A 270 -24.39 -18.26 -2.87
C VAL A 270 -24.92 -18.35 -1.45
N GLY A 271 -26.04 -19.07 -1.23
CA GLY A 271 -26.60 -19.26 0.11
C GLY A 271 -25.64 -19.98 1.06
N LEU A 272 -24.97 -21.03 0.58
CA LEU A 272 -23.94 -21.74 1.35
C LEU A 272 -22.70 -20.88 1.59
N ALA A 273 -22.28 -20.05 0.62
CA ALA A 273 -21.18 -19.12 0.81
C ALA A 273 -21.53 -18.05 1.87
N ALA A 274 -22.75 -17.51 1.83
CA ALA A 274 -23.26 -16.59 2.84
C ALA A 274 -23.32 -17.25 4.23
N ALA A 275 -23.75 -18.51 4.32
CA ALA A 275 -23.70 -19.29 5.56
C ALA A 275 -22.26 -19.47 6.05
N GLY A 276 -21.32 -19.78 5.16
CA GLY A 276 -19.89 -19.88 5.51
C GLY A 276 -19.32 -18.57 6.06
N VAL A 277 -19.65 -17.43 5.44
CA VAL A 277 -19.28 -16.10 5.96
C VAL A 277 -19.91 -15.85 7.33
N ALA A 278 -21.19 -16.17 7.51
CA ALA A 278 -21.90 -15.97 8.78
C ALA A 278 -21.28 -16.82 9.90
N ILE A 279 -21.03 -18.12 9.65
CA ILE A 279 -20.40 -19.03 10.61
C ILE A 279 -18.99 -18.54 10.95
N THR A 280 -18.21 -18.10 9.95
CA THR A 280 -16.87 -17.53 10.16
C THR A 280 -16.95 -16.27 11.04
N GLY A 281 -17.91 -15.38 10.76
CA GLY A 281 -18.15 -14.17 11.54
C GLY A 281 -18.57 -14.45 12.98
N THR A 282 -19.43 -15.45 13.20
CA THR A 282 -19.82 -15.93 14.54
C THR A 282 -18.62 -16.51 15.29
N GLY A 283 -17.77 -17.28 14.62
CA GLY A 283 -16.53 -17.78 15.20
C GLY A 283 -15.57 -16.66 15.59
N ALA A 284 -15.38 -15.68 14.71
CA ALA A 284 -14.53 -14.52 14.98
C ALA A 284 -15.05 -13.66 16.15
N SER A 285 -16.36 -13.40 16.22
CA SER A 285 -16.95 -12.60 17.30
C SER A 285 -16.96 -13.33 18.65
N SER A 286 -17.11 -14.65 18.63
CA SER A 286 -17.07 -15.50 19.84
C SER A 286 -15.66 -15.99 20.20
N GLN A 287 -14.63 -15.60 19.45
CA GLN A 287 -13.26 -16.10 19.58
C GLN A 287 -13.16 -17.64 19.56
N ASN A 288 -14.02 -18.28 18.75
CA ASN A 288 -14.14 -19.73 18.65
C ASN A 288 -13.62 -20.23 17.29
N TRP A 289 -12.45 -20.85 17.34
CA TRP A 289 -11.75 -21.37 16.17
C TRP A 289 -12.52 -22.48 15.43
N LEU A 290 -13.34 -23.28 16.12
CA LEU A 290 -14.12 -24.36 15.48
C LEU A 290 -15.14 -23.80 14.48
N PHE A 291 -15.82 -22.70 14.85
CA PHE A 291 -16.75 -22.05 13.96
C PHE A 291 -16.02 -21.37 12.80
N VAL A 292 -14.89 -20.70 13.06
CA VAL A 292 -14.08 -20.10 11.98
C VAL A 292 -13.66 -21.17 10.97
N ASP A 293 -13.07 -22.26 11.43
CA ASP A 293 -12.60 -23.34 10.58
C ASP A 293 -13.77 -24.00 9.81
N ALA A 294 -14.90 -24.25 10.46
CA ALA A 294 -16.09 -24.79 9.79
C ALA A 294 -16.61 -23.85 8.68
N GLY A 295 -16.64 -22.53 8.93
CA GLY A 295 -17.03 -21.53 7.94
C GLY A 295 -16.04 -21.44 6.78
N LEU A 296 -14.74 -21.45 7.06
CA LEU A 296 -13.67 -21.43 6.06
C LEU A 296 -13.64 -22.71 5.22
N ILE A 297 -13.87 -23.88 5.81
CA ILE A 297 -13.98 -25.16 5.09
C ILE A 297 -15.17 -25.12 4.14
N LEU A 298 -16.33 -24.64 4.58
CA LEU A 298 -17.51 -24.50 3.73
C LEU A 298 -17.25 -23.53 2.56
N LEU A 299 -16.64 -22.37 2.84
CA LEU A 299 -16.22 -21.41 1.81
C LEU A 299 -15.20 -22.02 0.84
N GLY A 300 -14.24 -22.78 1.35
CA GLY A 300 -13.21 -23.45 0.56
C GLY A 300 -13.82 -24.47 -0.38
N PHE A 301 -14.69 -25.34 0.13
CA PHE A 301 -15.41 -26.35 -0.64
C PHE A 301 -16.18 -25.73 -1.83
N ILE A 302 -16.91 -24.64 -1.58
CA ILE A 302 -17.65 -23.93 -2.63
C ILE A 302 -16.70 -23.16 -3.57
N GLY A 303 -15.64 -22.59 -3.01
CA GLY A 303 -14.61 -21.82 -3.70
C GLY A 303 -13.84 -22.65 -4.73
N VAL A 304 -13.59 -23.93 -4.47
CA VAL A 304 -12.99 -24.86 -5.46
C VAL A 304 -13.81 -24.87 -6.75
N ARG A 305 -15.15 -24.87 -6.66
CA ARG A 305 -16.05 -24.85 -7.82
C ARG A 305 -16.16 -23.47 -8.45
N ARG A 306 -16.27 -22.44 -7.61
CA ARG A 306 -16.52 -21.05 -8.02
C ARG A 306 -15.60 -20.11 -7.25
N PRO A 307 -14.37 -19.87 -7.73
CA PRO A 307 -13.42 -18.98 -7.05
C PRO A 307 -13.95 -17.56 -6.83
N VAL A 308 -14.94 -17.14 -7.63
CA VAL A 308 -15.65 -15.87 -7.45
C VAL A 308 -16.37 -15.78 -6.10
N LEU A 309 -16.87 -16.89 -5.55
CA LEU A 309 -17.55 -16.89 -4.25
C LEU A 309 -16.55 -16.71 -3.09
N TRP A 310 -15.38 -17.36 -3.17
CA TRP A 310 -14.29 -17.14 -2.23
C TRP A 310 -13.74 -15.69 -2.31
N THR A 311 -13.45 -15.22 -3.53
CA THR A 311 -12.95 -13.87 -3.76
C THR A 311 -13.97 -12.82 -3.34
N GLY A 312 -15.27 -13.08 -3.55
CA GLY A 312 -16.35 -12.25 -3.05
C GLY A 312 -16.42 -12.22 -1.52
N ALA A 313 -16.27 -13.36 -0.86
CA ALA A 313 -16.20 -13.43 0.61
C ALA A 313 -15.02 -12.64 1.18
N LEU A 314 -13.85 -12.72 0.54
CA LEU A 314 -12.69 -11.88 0.88
C LEU A 314 -12.99 -10.39 0.72
N LEU A 315 -13.59 -9.99 -0.41
CA LEU A 315 -13.94 -8.58 -0.66
C LEU A 315 -15.00 -8.05 0.32
N PHE A 316 -15.95 -8.89 0.73
CA PHE A 316 -16.89 -8.59 1.80
C PHE A 316 -16.17 -8.43 3.16
N GLY A 317 -15.23 -9.32 3.45
CA GLY A 317 -14.44 -9.34 4.68
C GLY A 317 -13.35 -8.27 4.79
N LEU A 318 -13.04 -7.57 3.70
CA LEU A 318 -11.94 -6.62 3.62
C LEU A 318 -11.94 -5.50 4.69
N PRO A 319 -13.07 -4.88 5.05
CA PRO A 319 -13.12 -3.87 6.12
C PRO A 319 -12.76 -4.40 7.51
N PHE A 320 -12.76 -5.72 7.70
CA PHE A 320 -12.54 -6.37 9.00
C PHE A 320 -11.10 -6.82 9.19
N TYR A 321 -10.15 -6.39 8.34
CA TYR A 321 -8.77 -6.87 8.38
C TYR A 321 -8.01 -6.61 9.70
N LEU A 322 -8.49 -5.68 10.53
CA LEU A 322 -7.96 -5.42 11.88
C LEU A 322 -8.35 -6.49 12.91
N TYR A 323 -9.29 -7.37 12.56
CA TYR A 323 -9.79 -8.45 13.40
C TYR A 323 -9.22 -9.77 12.88
N PRO A 324 -8.16 -10.32 13.49
CA PRO A 324 -7.60 -11.59 13.08
C PRO A 324 -8.62 -12.71 13.32
N LEU A 325 -8.59 -13.73 12.46
CA LEU A 325 -9.45 -14.89 12.58
C LEU A 325 -8.74 -15.96 13.42
N PRO A 326 -9.33 -16.41 14.56
CA PRO A 326 -8.80 -17.54 15.30
C PRO A 326 -8.98 -18.80 14.45
N ILE A 327 -7.88 -19.44 14.09
CA ILE A 327 -7.86 -20.66 13.27
C ILE A 327 -7.08 -21.72 14.03
N LEU A 328 -7.63 -22.92 14.21
CA LEU A 328 -7.05 -23.93 15.10
C LEU A 328 -6.87 -23.44 16.57
N PRO A 329 -6.58 -24.34 17.53
CA PRO A 329 -6.31 -23.95 18.91
C PRO A 329 -5.06 -23.06 19.04
N GLY A 330 -5.23 -21.85 19.57
CA GLY A 330 -4.12 -20.96 19.94
C GLY A 330 -3.44 -20.23 18.78
N LEU A 331 -3.95 -20.36 17.56
CA LEU A 331 -3.42 -19.69 16.37
C LEU A 331 -4.45 -18.69 15.83
N SER A 332 -3.99 -17.52 15.42
CA SER A 332 -4.82 -16.49 14.78
C SER A 332 -4.05 -15.88 13.61
N LEU A 333 -4.69 -15.77 12.45
CA LEU A 333 -4.09 -15.16 11.27
C LEU A 333 -4.91 -13.97 10.79
N ASN A 334 -4.27 -13.06 10.05
CA ASN A 334 -4.97 -11.93 9.47
C ASN A 334 -5.98 -12.40 8.42
N LEU A 335 -7.18 -11.78 8.41
CA LEU A 335 -8.24 -12.11 7.45
C LEU A 335 -7.77 -12.00 5.99
N ILE A 336 -6.99 -10.98 5.65
CA ILE A 336 -6.48 -10.79 4.28
C ILE A 336 -5.53 -11.91 3.91
N GLU A 337 -4.66 -12.34 4.82
CA GLU A 337 -3.72 -13.44 4.58
C GLU A 337 -4.47 -14.75 4.36
N ILE A 338 -5.45 -15.07 5.22
CA ILE A 338 -6.31 -16.26 5.04
C ILE A 338 -7.04 -16.20 3.70
N GLY A 339 -7.68 -15.08 3.39
CA GLY A 339 -8.43 -14.92 2.15
C GLY A 339 -7.55 -14.99 0.91
N VAL A 340 -6.37 -14.37 0.91
CA VAL A 340 -5.46 -14.37 -0.24
C VAL A 340 -4.76 -15.72 -0.38
N TYR A 341 -4.14 -16.24 0.68
CA TYR A 341 -3.42 -17.51 0.63
C TYR A 341 -4.37 -18.69 0.41
N GLY A 342 -5.51 -18.72 1.11
CA GLY A 342 -6.55 -19.71 0.88
C GLY A 342 -7.11 -19.64 -0.54
N GLY A 343 -7.35 -18.43 -1.06
CA GLY A 343 -7.80 -18.24 -2.44
C GLY A 343 -6.78 -18.75 -3.47
N MET A 344 -5.50 -18.45 -3.27
CA MET A 344 -4.41 -18.95 -4.12
C MET A 344 -4.29 -20.47 -4.04
N ALA A 345 -4.41 -21.05 -2.84
CA ALA A 345 -4.42 -22.49 -2.65
C ALA A 345 -5.60 -23.13 -3.39
N LEU A 346 -6.79 -22.53 -3.36
CA LEU A 346 -7.96 -23.02 -4.10
C LEU A 346 -7.76 -22.94 -5.62
N VAL A 347 -7.19 -21.85 -6.13
CA VAL A 347 -6.84 -21.72 -7.55
C VAL A 347 -5.81 -22.79 -7.95
N LEU A 348 -4.82 -23.06 -7.09
CA LEU A 348 -3.81 -24.09 -7.32
C LEU A 348 -4.39 -25.51 -7.27
N VAL A 349 -5.20 -25.83 -6.26
CA VAL A 349 -5.91 -27.12 -6.15
C VAL A 349 -6.80 -27.33 -7.37
N ARG A 350 -7.54 -26.30 -7.78
CA ARG A 350 -8.36 -26.33 -8.99
C ARG A 350 -7.51 -26.59 -10.23
N PHE A 351 -6.34 -25.97 -10.34
CA PHE A 351 -5.41 -26.21 -11.44
C PHE A 351 -4.92 -27.66 -11.44
N ILE A 352 -4.42 -28.18 -10.32
CA ILE A 352 -3.88 -29.55 -10.20
C ILE A 352 -4.99 -30.61 -10.44
N VAL A 353 -6.12 -30.50 -9.76
CA VAL A 353 -7.19 -31.51 -9.77
C VAL A 353 -7.97 -31.48 -11.09
N LEU A 354 -8.41 -30.32 -11.56
CA LEU A 354 -9.26 -30.26 -12.75
C LEU A 354 -8.47 -30.34 -14.06
N HIS A 355 -7.20 -29.91 -14.08
CA HIS A 355 -6.41 -29.93 -15.32
C HIS A 355 -5.39 -31.08 -15.34
N GLY A 356 -4.68 -31.31 -14.25
CA GLY A 356 -3.66 -32.35 -14.16
C GLY A 356 -4.26 -33.77 -14.20
N LEU A 357 -5.33 -34.00 -13.44
CA LEU A 357 -5.93 -35.34 -13.29
C LEU A 357 -7.06 -35.61 -14.28
N LEU A 358 -7.88 -34.61 -14.61
CA LEU A 358 -9.08 -34.79 -15.45
C LEU A 358 -8.89 -34.45 -16.94
N ARG A 359 -7.72 -33.91 -17.34
CA ARG A 359 -7.36 -33.56 -18.74
C ARG A 359 -8.49 -32.85 -19.53
N ILE A 360 -9.27 -32.00 -18.88
CA ILE A 360 -10.32 -31.24 -19.56
C ILE A 360 -9.64 -30.16 -20.42
N SER A 361 -9.89 -30.22 -21.73
CA SER A 361 -9.15 -29.50 -22.78
C SER A 361 -9.40 -27.98 -22.88
N GLU A 362 -8.42 -27.33 -23.51
CA GLU A 362 -8.29 -25.96 -24.05
C GLU A 362 -8.84 -24.77 -23.24
N ARG A 363 -7.97 -24.22 -22.38
CA ARG A 363 -8.05 -22.81 -21.99
C ARG A 363 -6.79 -22.03 -22.34
N LYS A 364 -6.99 -20.76 -22.66
CA LYS A 364 -5.95 -19.77 -22.95
C LYS A 364 -4.92 -19.75 -21.81
N PRO A 365 -3.62 -19.64 -22.12
CA PRO A 365 -2.58 -19.62 -21.10
C PRO A 365 -2.83 -18.50 -20.08
N PHE A 366 -2.54 -18.77 -18.80
CA PHE A 366 -2.55 -17.80 -17.69
C PHE A 366 -1.46 -16.75 -17.94
N ALA A 367 -1.76 -15.79 -18.81
CA ALA A 367 -0.80 -14.80 -19.29
C ALA A 367 -0.98 -13.51 -18.49
N LEU A 368 0.04 -13.21 -17.68
CA LEU A 368 0.12 -11.93 -16.97
C LEU A 368 0.33 -10.78 -17.96
N ASP A 369 -0.50 -9.76 -17.85
CA ASP A 369 -0.34 -8.54 -18.64
C ASP A 369 0.78 -7.64 -18.10
N THR A 370 1.05 -6.54 -18.79
CA THR A 370 2.09 -5.57 -18.39
C THR A 370 1.81 -4.92 -17.03
N ARG A 371 0.56 -4.76 -16.61
CA ARG A 371 0.22 -4.17 -15.30
C ARG A 371 0.59 -5.13 -14.18
N HIS A 372 0.27 -6.41 -14.33
CA HIS A 372 0.68 -7.44 -13.37
C HIS A 372 2.21 -7.49 -13.27
N ARG A 373 2.91 -7.54 -14.41
CA ARG A 373 4.38 -7.53 -14.42
C ARG A 373 4.96 -6.30 -13.71
N LEU A 374 4.47 -5.10 -14.02
CA LEU A 374 4.92 -3.87 -13.36
C LEU A 374 4.65 -3.89 -11.86
N PHE A 375 3.48 -4.38 -11.45
CA PHE A 375 3.14 -4.49 -10.04
C PHE A 375 4.06 -5.49 -9.32
N PHE A 376 4.41 -6.61 -9.93
CA PHE A 376 5.37 -7.56 -9.35
C PHE A 376 6.82 -7.02 -9.32
N VAL A 377 7.20 -6.16 -10.27
CA VAL A 377 8.46 -5.41 -10.18
C VAL A 377 8.42 -4.44 -9.00
N LEU A 378 7.30 -3.75 -8.78
CA LEU A 378 7.10 -2.89 -7.60
C LEU A 378 7.16 -3.68 -6.28
N VAL A 379 6.51 -4.85 -6.19
CA VAL A 379 6.59 -5.76 -5.02
C VAL A 379 8.02 -6.24 -4.79
N SER A 380 8.77 -6.50 -5.86
CA SER A 380 10.19 -6.90 -5.80
C SER A 380 11.06 -5.75 -5.29
N LEU A 381 10.86 -4.53 -5.79
CA LEU A 381 11.57 -3.35 -5.33
C LEU A 381 11.27 -3.05 -3.86
N ALA A 382 10.02 -3.23 -3.42
CA ALA A 382 9.66 -3.10 -2.01
C ALA A 382 10.42 -4.09 -1.10
N LEU A 383 10.70 -5.31 -1.59
CA LEU A 383 11.57 -6.25 -0.87
C LEU A 383 13.02 -5.78 -0.84
N VAL A 384 13.55 -5.22 -1.94
CA VAL A 384 14.90 -4.63 -1.95
C VAL A 384 14.99 -3.49 -0.94
N ALA A 385 14.01 -2.58 -0.94
CA ALA A 385 13.93 -1.47 0.02
C ALA A 385 13.81 -1.95 1.48
N THR A 386 13.12 -3.08 1.72
CA THR A 386 13.04 -3.72 3.05
C THR A 386 14.41 -4.07 3.62
N PHE A 387 15.31 -4.62 2.80
CA PHE A 387 16.67 -4.97 3.23
C PHE A 387 17.66 -3.79 3.15
N ALA A 388 17.19 -2.62 2.71
CA ALA A 388 17.91 -1.35 2.82
C ALA A 388 17.45 -0.52 4.03
N ALA A 389 16.31 -0.85 4.62
CA ALA A 389 15.72 -0.15 5.75
C ALA A 389 16.54 -0.33 7.04
N GLU A 390 16.48 0.66 7.93
CA GLU A 390 17.09 0.59 9.27
C GLU A 390 16.36 -0.47 10.13
N GLN A 391 15.03 -0.42 10.15
CA GLN A 391 14.17 -1.35 10.87
C GLN A 391 13.68 -2.47 9.94
N GLN A 392 14.56 -3.42 9.62
CA GLN A 392 14.30 -4.50 8.65
C GLN A 392 13.14 -5.43 9.04
N SER A 393 12.98 -5.75 10.33
CA SER A 393 11.93 -6.67 10.81
C SER A 393 10.53 -6.10 10.58
N VAL A 394 10.36 -4.81 10.87
CA VAL A 394 9.13 -4.07 10.70
C VAL A 394 8.84 -3.86 9.20
N ALA A 395 9.88 -3.55 8.42
CA ALA A 395 9.78 -3.45 6.96
C ALA A 395 9.34 -4.77 6.31
N LEU A 396 9.89 -5.91 6.73
CA LEU A 396 9.53 -7.23 6.19
C LEU A 396 8.08 -7.59 6.52
N ARG A 397 7.61 -7.20 7.71
CA ARG A 397 6.20 -7.35 8.08
C ARG A 397 5.30 -6.58 7.12
N GLU A 398 5.57 -5.30 6.87
CA GLU A 398 4.74 -4.51 5.95
C GLU A 398 4.87 -4.99 4.50
N TRP A 399 6.07 -5.35 4.04
CA TRP A 399 6.23 -5.97 2.72
C TRP A 399 5.34 -7.20 2.54
N ARG A 400 5.31 -8.09 3.55
CA ARG A 400 4.50 -9.31 3.53
C ARG A 400 3.00 -9.00 3.57
N THR A 401 2.56 -8.15 4.50
CA THR A 401 1.12 -7.91 4.74
C THR A 401 0.49 -6.97 3.71
N LEU A 402 1.25 -6.02 3.18
CA LEU A 402 0.79 -5.01 2.24
C LEU A 402 1.11 -5.41 0.80
N PHE A 403 2.40 -5.43 0.44
CA PHE A 403 2.84 -5.60 -0.95
C PHE A 403 2.64 -7.02 -1.49
N LEU A 404 3.11 -8.03 -0.76
CA LEU A 404 2.99 -9.43 -1.19
C LEU A 404 1.54 -9.88 -1.21
N SER A 405 0.76 -9.59 -0.16
CA SER A 405 -0.68 -9.88 -0.12
C SER A 405 -1.43 -9.25 -1.30
N ALA A 406 -1.14 -7.99 -1.63
CA ALA A 406 -1.73 -7.33 -2.78
C ALA A 406 -1.31 -7.96 -4.11
N GLY A 407 -0.03 -8.38 -4.24
CA GLY A 407 0.49 -9.08 -5.42
C GLY A 407 -0.21 -10.42 -5.65
N LEU A 408 -0.34 -11.21 -4.58
CA LEU A 408 -1.04 -12.49 -4.62
C LEU A 408 -2.54 -12.31 -4.84
N PHE A 409 -3.15 -11.24 -4.30
CA PHE A 409 -4.53 -10.89 -4.62
C PHE A 409 -4.72 -10.53 -6.10
N ALA A 410 -3.76 -9.85 -6.73
CA ALA A 410 -3.80 -9.58 -8.17
C ALA A 410 -3.85 -10.89 -8.98
N LEU A 411 -3.05 -11.90 -8.58
CA LEU A 411 -3.08 -13.23 -9.19
C LEU A 411 -4.38 -13.98 -8.92
N LEU A 412 -4.91 -13.91 -7.69
CA LEU A 412 -6.19 -14.51 -7.32
C LEU A 412 -7.34 -13.91 -8.14
N LEU A 413 -7.38 -12.58 -8.27
CA LEU A 413 -8.38 -11.88 -9.06
C LEU A 413 -8.26 -12.25 -10.55
N HIS A 414 -7.04 -12.29 -11.07
CA HIS A 414 -6.79 -12.73 -12.45
C HIS A 414 -7.23 -14.18 -12.67
N GLY A 415 -6.89 -15.10 -11.77
CA GLY A 415 -7.31 -16.51 -11.83
C GLY A 415 -8.81 -16.69 -11.68
N THR A 416 -9.47 -15.81 -10.93
CA THR A 416 -10.92 -15.80 -10.79
C THR A 416 -11.58 -15.35 -12.09
N LEU A 417 -11.19 -14.19 -12.63
CA LEU A 417 -11.83 -13.56 -13.79
C LEU A 417 -11.44 -14.17 -15.15
N SER A 418 -10.25 -14.73 -15.29
CA SER A 418 -9.81 -15.41 -16.52
C SER A 418 -10.57 -16.72 -16.79
N ASN A 419 -11.20 -17.26 -15.75
CA ASN A 419 -11.81 -18.59 -15.79
C ASN A 419 -13.34 -18.58 -15.90
N THR A 420 -13.95 -17.43 -16.19
CA THR A 420 -15.40 -17.24 -16.18
C THR A 420 -15.96 -17.23 -17.61
N ALA A 421 -17.16 -17.76 -17.79
CA ALA A 421 -17.87 -17.69 -19.07
C ALA A 421 -18.55 -16.32 -19.27
N ASP A 422 -18.91 -15.66 -18.16
CA ASP A 422 -19.51 -14.32 -18.14
C ASP A 422 -18.69 -13.40 -17.22
N GLY A 423 -17.78 -12.64 -17.82
CA GLY A 423 -16.91 -11.72 -17.09
C GLY A 423 -17.65 -10.54 -16.46
N LYS A 424 -18.83 -10.15 -16.97
CA LYS A 424 -19.57 -9.00 -16.42
C LYS A 424 -20.34 -9.39 -15.17
N THR A 425 -20.97 -10.56 -15.17
CA THR A 425 -21.70 -11.06 -14.00
C THR A 425 -20.77 -11.27 -12.81
N ASP A 426 -19.60 -11.88 -13.03
CA ASP A 426 -18.64 -12.11 -11.95
C ASP A 426 -18.03 -10.80 -11.42
N ARG A 427 -17.71 -9.84 -12.29
CA ARG A 427 -17.29 -8.49 -11.85
C ARG A 427 -18.36 -7.80 -11.00
N THR A 428 -19.62 -7.83 -11.46
CA THR A 428 -20.75 -7.26 -10.73
C THR A 428 -20.91 -7.92 -9.36
N PHE A 429 -20.82 -9.24 -9.29
CA PHE A 429 -20.92 -9.97 -8.02
C PHE A 429 -19.80 -9.57 -7.04
N LEU A 430 -18.54 -9.54 -7.49
CA LEU A 430 -17.41 -9.14 -6.65
C LEU A 430 -17.58 -7.70 -6.12
N VAL A 431 -18.04 -6.79 -6.99
CA VAL A 431 -18.34 -5.40 -6.59
C VAL A 431 -19.47 -5.35 -5.56
N LEU A 432 -20.56 -6.10 -5.74
CA LEU A 432 -21.66 -6.14 -4.77
C LEU A 432 -21.23 -6.71 -3.42
N CYS A 433 -20.36 -7.72 -3.39
CA CYS A 433 -19.77 -8.22 -2.14
C CYS A 433 -18.92 -7.16 -1.44
N TRP A 434 -18.08 -6.44 -2.18
CA TRP A 434 -17.30 -5.32 -1.63
C TRP A 434 -18.19 -4.20 -1.07
N LEU A 435 -19.23 -3.81 -1.82
CA LEU A 435 -20.23 -2.83 -1.39
C LEU A 435 -21.00 -3.32 -0.15
N ALA A 436 -21.29 -4.61 -0.04
CA ALA A 436 -21.97 -5.19 1.12
C ALA A 436 -21.08 -5.11 2.38
N GLY A 437 -19.78 -5.37 2.25
CA GLY A 437 -18.82 -5.15 3.33
C GLY A 437 -18.76 -3.68 3.77
N GLY A 438 -18.69 -2.76 2.81
CA GLY A 438 -18.75 -1.31 3.06
C GLY A 438 -20.05 -0.87 3.75
N ALA A 439 -21.19 -1.39 3.31
CA ALA A 439 -22.49 -1.11 3.91
C ALA A 439 -22.58 -1.62 5.35
N PHE A 440 -22.03 -2.82 5.63
CA PHE A 440 -22.01 -3.37 6.97
C PHE A 440 -21.25 -2.46 7.94
N VAL A 441 -20.01 -2.07 7.59
CA VAL A 441 -19.22 -1.19 8.46
C VAL A 441 -19.79 0.21 8.56
N ALA A 442 -20.47 0.69 7.52
CA ALA A 442 -21.21 1.94 7.57
C ALA A 442 -22.38 1.87 8.55
N CYS A 443 -23.18 0.79 8.50
CA CYS A 443 -24.26 0.56 9.47
C CYS A 443 -23.73 0.44 10.91
N ALA A 444 -22.59 -0.22 11.11
CA ALA A 444 -21.91 -0.24 12.42
C ALA A 444 -21.50 1.16 12.88
N GLY A 445 -20.98 2.00 11.98
CA GLY A 445 -20.68 3.42 12.28
C GLY A 445 -21.91 4.26 12.59
N LEU A 446 -23.01 4.07 11.86
CA LEU A 446 -24.30 4.73 12.15
C LEU A 446 -24.85 4.31 13.52
N TRP A 447 -24.75 3.02 13.84
CA TRP A 447 -25.12 2.50 15.15
C TRP A 447 -24.25 3.10 16.28
N GLN A 448 -22.93 3.22 16.08
CA GLN A 448 -22.02 3.91 17.01
C GLN A 448 -22.43 5.37 17.24
N TYR A 449 -22.84 6.07 16.17
CA TYR A 449 -23.30 7.45 16.30
C TYR A 449 -24.58 7.56 17.12
N VAL A 450 -25.58 6.72 16.84
CA VAL A 450 -26.88 6.74 17.53
C VAL A 450 -26.77 6.32 18.99
N THR A 451 -25.86 5.39 19.29
CA THR A 451 -25.65 4.90 20.67
C THR A 451 -24.58 5.68 21.44
N GLU A 452 -23.90 6.62 20.78
CA GLU A 452 -22.74 7.36 21.30
C GLU A 452 -21.60 6.44 21.79
N GLN A 453 -21.55 5.20 21.32
CA GLN A 453 -20.54 4.22 21.71
C GLN A 453 -19.38 4.22 20.72
N ASN A 454 -18.16 4.12 21.24
CA ASN A 454 -16.95 3.92 20.45
C ASN A 454 -16.68 5.02 19.38
N ILE A 455 -17.18 6.24 19.61
CA ILE A 455 -16.97 7.42 18.78
C ILE A 455 -15.71 8.19 19.20
N ILE A 456 -15.15 8.98 18.28
CA ILE A 456 -14.05 9.91 18.57
C ILE A 456 -14.62 11.33 18.59
N GLN A 457 -14.51 12.00 19.75
CA GLN A 457 -14.87 13.41 19.89
C GLN A 457 -13.65 14.26 19.57
N ALA A 458 -13.77 15.15 18.58
CA ALA A 458 -12.68 16.05 18.20
C ALA A 458 -13.23 17.33 17.57
N GLU A 459 -12.64 18.49 17.91
CA GLU A 459 -12.91 19.79 17.26
C GLU A 459 -14.41 20.13 17.19
N GLY A 460 -15.17 19.76 18.24
CA GLY A 460 -16.61 20.03 18.38
C GLY A 460 -17.55 19.09 17.62
N VAL A 461 -17.09 17.91 17.15
CA VAL A 461 -17.93 16.91 16.47
C VAL A 461 -17.73 15.48 16.98
N ASN A 462 -18.78 14.67 16.90
CA ASN A 462 -18.77 13.23 17.16
C ASN A 462 -18.46 12.47 15.86
N ARG A 463 -17.34 11.74 15.83
CA ARG A 463 -16.81 11.10 14.62
C ARG A 463 -16.90 9.58 14.71
N VAL A 464 -17.51 8.97 13.70
CA VAL A 464 -17.65 7.50 13.63
C VAL A 464 -16.40 6.86 13.04
N ARG A 465 -15.99 5.72 13.59
CA ARG A 465 -14.82 4.95 13.11
C ARG A 465 -15.13 3.49 12.79
N ALA A 466 -16.34 3.01 13.14
CA ALA A 466 -16.73 1.62 13.00
C ALA A 466 -15.66 0.69 13.62
N PHE A 467 -15.03 -0.13 12.78
CA PHE A 467 -14.00 -1.12 13.13
C PHE A 467 -12.57 -0.58 12.97
N TYR A 468 -12.40 0.66 12.51
CA TYR A 468 -11.09 1.27 12.24
C TYR A 468 -10.50 2.00 13.45
N GLY A 469 -9.17 2.13 13.45
CA GLY A 469 -8.44 2.92 14.44
C GLY A 469 -8.71 4.42 14.38
N SER A 470 -9.12 4.95 13.22
CA SER A 470 -9.43 6.37 13.04
C SER A 470 -10.66 6.58 12.13
N PRO A 471 -11.40 7.70 12.26
CA PRO A 471 -12.51 8.03 11.37
C PRO A 471 -12.02 8.32 9.95
N ASN A 472 -10.76 8.76 9.79
CA ASN A 472 -10.16 9.02 8.48
C ASN A 472 -10.00 7.72 7.69
N ASN A 473 -9.54 6.64 8.34
CA ASN A 473 -9.37 5.33 7.70
C ASN A 473 -10.72 4.77 7.22
N LEU A 474 -11.78 4.93 8.02
CA LEU A 474 -13.13 4.58 7.58
C LEU A 474 -13.56 5.42 6.38
N GLY A 475 -13.28 6.73 6.39
CA GLY A 475 -13.59 7.64 5.28
C GLY A 475 -12.86 7.26 3.98
N LEU A 476 -11.58 6.90 4.08
CA LEU A 476 -10.75 6.43 2.96
C LEU A 476 -11.32 5.17 2.30
N TYR A 477 -11.89 4.27 3.10
CA TYR A 477 -12.54 3.06 2.59
C TYR A 477 -13.91 3.38 1.96
N LEU A 478 -14.78 4.07 2.70
CA LEU A 478 -16.18 4.32 2.32
C LEU A 478 -16.32 5.20 1.08
N GLU A 479 -15.44 6.19 0.87
CA GLU A 479 -15.52 7.04 -0.34
C GLU A 479 -15.31 6.24 -1.63
N ARG A 480 -14.46 5.20 -1.59
CA ARG A 480 -14.12 4.37 -2.75
C ARG A 480 -15.27 3.44 -3.09
N SER A 481 -15.81 2.76 -2.08
CA SER A 481 -16.98 1.89 -2.25
C SER A 481 -18.22 2.72 -2.62
N ALA A 482 -18.42 3.90 -2.02
CA ALA A 482 -19.51 4.79 -2.39
C ALA A 482 -19.40 5.28 -3.84
N ALA A 483 -18.20 5.61 -4.34
CA ALA A 483 -18.02 5.99 -5.74
C ALA A 483 -18.43 4.87 -6.71
N MET A 484 -18.06 3.63 -6.40
CA MET A 484 -18.45 2.45 -7.17
C MET A 484 -19.98 2.22 -7.13
N GLY A 485 -20.56 2.30 -5.94
CA GLY A 485 -21.98 2.09 -5.73
C GLY A 485 -22.86 3.16 -6.39
N LEU A 486 -22.45 4.43 -6.31
CA LEU A 486 -23.09 5.54 -7.04
C LEU A 486 -23.04 5.31 -8.55
N ALA A 487 -21.91 4.86 -9.10
CA ALA A 487 -21.80 4.60 -10.52
C ALA A 487 -22.71 3.48 -11.00
N LEU A 488 -22.75 2.34 -10.28
CA LEU A 488 -23.66 1.24 -10.60
C LEU A 488 -25.12 1.68 -10.48
N ALA A 489 -25.46 2.39 -9.41
CA ALA A 489 -26.80 2.90 -9.21
C ALA A 489 -27.23 3.79 -10.39
N PHE A 490 -26.43 4.81 -10.74
CA PHE A 490 -26.81 5.78 -11.76
C PHE A 490 -26.68 5.28 -13.20
N PHE A 491 -25.62 4.54 -13.53
CA PHE A 491 -25.30 4.21 -14.92
C PHE A 491 -25.81 2.82 -15.34
N GLU A 492 -25.76 1.81 -14.46
CA GLU A 492 -26.32 0.48 -14.75
C GLU A 492 -27.87 0.52 -14.69
N GLY A 493 -28.42 1.30 -13.74
CA GLY A 493 -29.86 1.51 -13.59
C GLY A 493 -30.54 2.12 -14.80
N TRP A 494 -29.81 2.94 -15.56
CA TRP A 494 -30.35 3.77 -16.64
C TRP A 494 -29.92 3.32 -18.05
N SER A 495 -28.80 2.61 -18.19
CA SER A 495 -28.34 2.05 -19.46
C SER A 495 -29.23 0.89 -19.95
N ALA A 496 -29.91 0.18 -19.05
CA ALA A 496 -30.61 -1.07 -19.37
C ALA A 496 -31.90 -0.96 -20.21
N ARG A 497 -32.45 0.24 -20.48
CA ARG A 497 -33.76 0.34 -21.17
C ARG A 497 -33.83 1.34 -22.34
N GLY A 498 -32.84 2.21 -22.53
CA GLY A 498 -32.88 3.21 -23.60
C GLY A 498 -32.82 2.65 -25.03
N GLU A 499 -32.42 1.40 -25.23
CA GLU A 499 -31.95 0.94 -26.55
C GLU A 499 -32.34 -0.50 -26.94
N ARG A 500 -33.34 -1.10 -26.27
CA ARG A 500 -33.89 -2.40 -26.69
C ARG A 500 -35.31 -2.38 -27.27
N SER A 501 -36.09 -1.30 -27.14
CA SER A 501 -37.43 -1.26 -27.74
C SER A 501 -37.65 -0.20 -28.83
N GLY A 502 -36.70 0.70 -29.10
CA GLY A 502 -36.91 1.77 -30.10
C GLY A 502 -38.11 2.70 -29.77
N GLU A 503 -38.71 2.57 -28.58
CA GLU A 503 -39.86 3.37 -28.19
C GLU A 503 -39.40 4.76 -27.75
N ARG A 504 -39.86 5.77 -28.50
CA ARG A 504 -39.82 7.16 -28.04
C ARG A 504 -40.70 7.26 -26.80
N LEU A 505 -40.08 7.33 -25.62
CA LEU A 505 -40.78 7.59 -24.37
C LEU A 505 -41.61 8.88 -24.50
N PRO A 506 -42.93 8.85 -24.21
CA PRO A 506 -43.79 10.03 -24.31
C PRO A 506 -43.30 11.15 -23.40
N ARG A 507 -43.35 12.40 -23.89
CA ARG A 507 -42.95 13.63 -23.17
C ARG A 507 -43.70 13.85 -21.84
N ARG A 508 -44.76 13.06 -21.58
CA ARG A 508 -45.63 13.07 -20.40
C ARG A 508 -45.26 12.06 -19.30
N GLU A 509 -44.34 11.11 -19.52
CA GLU A 509 -43.76 10.30 -18.43
C GLU A 509 -42.74 11.16 -17.64
N ARG A 510 -43.33 12.08 -16.88
CA ARG A 510 -42.67 13.07 -16.05
C ARG A 510 -42.28 12.45 -14.71
N PHE A 511 -40.97 12.44 -14.45
CA PHE A 511 -40.36 12.70 -13.14
C PHE A 511 -40.61 11.76 -11.96
N SER A 512 -41.20 10.58 -12.11
CA SER A 512 -41.13 9.59 -11.02
C SER A 512 -39.75 8.92 -11.01
N LEU A 513 -38.79 9.55 -10.33
CA LEU A 513 -37.49 8.93 -10.01
C LEU A 513 -37.72 7.56 -9.36
N LEU A 514 -38.69 7.47 -8.45
CA LEU A 514 -39.07 6.24 -7.75
C LEU A 514 -39.55 5.11 -8.67
N GLU A 515 -40.38 5.38 -9.68
CA GLU A 515 -40.83 4.35 -10.63
C GLU A 515 -39.70 3.87 -11.54
N SER A 516 -38.80 4.79 -11.93
CA SER A 516 -37.62 4.45 -12.72
C SER A 516 -36.69 3.50 -11.96
N TRP A 517 -36.50 3.73 -10.65
CA TRP A 517 -35.70 2.86 -9.77
C TRP A 517 -36.35 1.52 -9.47
N ARG A 518 -37.68 1.48 -9.28
CA ARG A 518 -38.43 0.21 -9.11
C ARG A 518 -38.23 -0.75 -10.29
N ARG A 519 -37.97 -0.23 -11.49
CA ARG A 519 -37.77 -1.03 -12.70
C ARG A 519 -36.30 -1.15 -13.13
N ALA A 520 -35.35 -0.71 -12.31
CA ALA A 520 -33.92 -0.85 -12.57
C ALA A 520 -33.45 -2.31 -12.40
N PRO A 521 -32.31 -2.72 -13.00
CA PRO A 521 -31.74 -4.05 -12.78
C PRO A 521 -31.42 -4.28 -11.30
N PHE A 522 -31.52 -5.53 -10.85
CA PHE A 522 -31.23 -5.93 -9.46
C PHE A 522 -29.90 -5.37 -8.96
N ALA A 523 -28.83 -5.46 -9.76
CA ALA A 523 -27.51 -4.94 -9.39
C ALA A 523 -27.51 -3.43 -9.08
N ALA A 524 -28.26 -2.62 -9.84
CA ALA A 524 -28.36 -1.19 -9.61
C ALA A 524 -29.17 -0.87 -8.34
N GLN A 525 -30.25 -1.62 -8.08
CA GLN A 525 -31.03 -1.49 -6.86
C GLN A 525 -30.22 -1.88 -5.62
N SER A 526 -29.53 -3.02 -5.68
CA SER A 526 -28.63 -3.47 -4.61
C SER A 526 -27.51 -2.46 -4.38
N ALA A 527 -26.86 -1.96 -5.44
CA ALA A 527 -25.81 -0.94 -5.31
C ALA A 527 -26.33 0.33 -4.60
N LEU A 528 -27.51 0.82 -4.98
CA LEU A 528 -28.12 1.98 -4.32
C LEU A 528 -28.38 1.73 -2.84
N LEU A 529 -29.05 0.62 -2.50
CA LEU A 529 -29.38 0.27 -1.11
C LEU A 529 -28.12 0.11 -0.23
N LEU A 530 -27.06 -0.48 -0.78
CA LEU A 530 -25.80 -0.66 -0.08
C LEU A 530 -25.02 0.67 0.08
N THR A 531 -25.21 1.64 -0.82
CA THR A 531 -24.44 2.89 -0.84
C THR A 531 -25.01 3.96 0.10
N ILE A 532 -26.32 3.98 0.32
CA ILE A 532 -26.99 4.96 1.20
C ILE A 532 -26.36 5.01 2.61
N PRO A 533 -26.25 3.90 3.36
CA PRO A 533 -25.63 3.95 4.68
C PRO A 533 -24.17 4.38 4.61
N GLN A 534 -23.45 4.03 3.55
CA GLN A 534 -22.06 4.42 3.35
C GLN A 534 -21.88 5.92 3.21
N LEU A 535 -22.74 6.61 2.43
CA LEU A 535 -22.70 8.06 2.29
C LEU A 535 -23.01 8.76 3.62
N ALA A 536 -23.98 8.25 4.38
CA ALA A 536 -24.32 8.79 5.70
C ALA A 536 -23.16 8.63 6.69
N ALA A 537 -22.60 7.42 6.80
CA ALA A 537 -21.44 7.17 7.66
C ALA A 537 -20.20 7.97 7.21
N LEU A 538 -20.01 8.16 5.89
CA LEU A 538 -18.93 8.96 5.33
C LEU A 538 -18.97 10.41 5.82
N LEU A 539 -20.16 11.04 5.84
CA LEU A 539 -20.34 12.37 6.40
C LEU A 539 -19.99 12.41 7.90
N LEU A 540 -20.46 11.41 8.65
CA LEU A 540 -20.22 11.31 10.10
C LEU A 540 -18.77 10.95 10.46
N THR A 541 -17.92 10.59 9.51
CA THR A 541 -16.47 10.47 9.79
C THR A 541 -15.83 11.83 10.04
N PHE A 542 -16.44 12.92 9.53
CA PHE A 542 -15.87 14.27 9.48
C PHE A 542 -14.41 14.27 8.99
N SER A 543 -14.06 13.37 8.07
CA SER A 543 -12.75 13.37 7.44
C SER A 543 -12.64 14.56 6.48
N LYS A 544 -11.73 15.49 6.78
CA LYS A 544 -11.46 16.66 5.95
C LYS A 544 -11.05 16.24 4.53
N GLY A 545 -10.20 15.21 4.41
CA GLY A 545 -9.74 14.70 3.12
C GLY A 545 -10.85 14.07 2.31
N ALA A 546 -11.71 13.26 2.93
CA ALA A 546 -12.84 12.65 2.24
C ALA A 546 -13.85 13.71 1.76
N ILE A 547 -14.22 14.64 2.64
CA ILE A 547 -15.29 15.60 2.36
C ILE A 547 -14.87 16.65 1.33
N PHE A 548 -13.66 17.21 1.46
CA PHE A 548 -13.23 18.36 0.68
C PHE A 548 -12.38 18.01 -0.54
N LEU A 549 -11.80 16.81 -0.61
CA LEU A 549 -10.99 16.39 -1.75
C LEU A 549 -11.53 15.11 -2.39
N GLY A 550 -11.79 14.07 -1.60
CA GLY A 550 -12.28 12.76 -2.08
C GLY A 550 -13.63 12.86 -2.80
N LEU A 551 -14.66 13.41 -2.13
CA LEU A 551 -16.01 13.59 -2.66
C LEU A 551 -16.04 14.48 -3.92
N PRO A 552 -15.41 15.67 -3.94
CA PRO A 552 -15.35 16.46 -5.18
C PRO A 552 -14.65 15.72 -6.32
N ALA A 553 -13.52 15.07 -6.05
CA ALA A 553 -12.78 14.32 -7.07
C ALA A 553 -13.59 13.14 -7.62
N LEU A 554 -14.29 12.39 -6.77
CA LEU A 554 -15.14 11.28 -7.20
C LEU A 554 -16.31 11.78 -8.05
N LEU A 555 -17.02 12.83 -7.61
CA LEU A 555 -18.18 13.35 -8.35
C LEU A 555 -17.77 13.91 -9.71
N LEU A 556 -16.62 14.59 -9.77
CA LEU A 556 -16.04 15.07 -11.02
C LEU A 556 -15.68 13.91 -11.95
N ALA A 557 -15.03 12.87 -11.43
CA ALA A 557 -14.67 11.69 -12.21
C ALA A 557 -15.91 10.94 -12.73
N LEU A 558 -16.96 10.77 -11.92
CA LEU A 558 -18.24 10.21 -12.35
C LEU A 558 -18.90 11.07 -13.43
N ALA A 559 -18.85 12.40 -13.30
CA ALA A 559 -19.40 13.32 -14.30
C ALA A 559 -18.64 13.25 -15.64
N ILE A 560 -17.31 13.09 -15.61
CA ILE A 560 -16.47 13.01 -16.81
C ILE A 560 -16.55 11.62 -17.47
N ALA A 561 -16.34 10.55 -16.70
CA ALA A 561 -16.34 9.19 -17.22
C ALA A 561 -17.76 8.73 -17.61
N GLY A 562 -18.77 9.12 -16.82
CA GLY A 562 -20.18 8.86 -17.14
C GLY A 562 -20.64 9.52 -18.45
N ARG A 563 -20.09 10.69 -18.82
CA ARG A 563 -20.34 11.30 -20.14
C ARG A 563 -19.91 10.40 -21.29
N ARG A 564 -18.84 9.63 -21.14
CA ARG A 564 -18.33 8.73 -22.18
C ARG A 564 -19.22 7.51 -22.34
N LEU A 565 -19.64 6.92 -21.23
CA LEU A 565 -20.61 5.82 -21.23
C LEU A 565 -21.93 6.24 -21.89
N LEU A 566 -22.35 7.49 -21.65
CA LEU A 566 -23.60 8.06 -22.14
C LEU A 566 -23.44 8.88 -23.43
N ALA A 567 -22.29 8.79 -24.11
CA ALA A 567 -22.11 9.44 -25.41
C ALA A 567 -22.90 8.73 -26.54
N ALA A 568 -23.41 7.52 -26.27
CA ALA A 568 -24.23 6.73 -27.17
C ALA A 568 -25.76 7.00 -27.07
N PRO A 569 -26.38 7.35 -25.91
CA PRO A 569 -27.82 7.66 -25.84
C PRO A 569 -28.14 9.17 -25.81
N GLY A 570 -29.34 9.56 -26.25
CA GLY A 570 -29.75 10.95 -26.50
C GLY A 570 -29.64 11.97 -25.34
N PHE A 571 -29.57 13.25 -25.72
CA PHE A 571 -29.35 14.44 -24.87
C PHE A 571 -30.15 14.50 -23.54
N ALA A 572 -31.35 13.95 -23.49
CA ALA A 572 -32.20 13.94 -22.30
C ALA A 572 -31.66 13.05 -21.15
N LEU A 573 -31.04 11.91 -21.48
CA LEU A 573 -30.39 11.05 -20.48
C LEU A 573 -29.17 11.76 -19.88
N ARG A 574 -28.50 12.56 -20.71
CA ARG A 574 -27.32 13.33 -20.32
C ARG A 574 -27.61 14.42 -19.28
N GLN A 575 -28.68 15.19 -19.45
CA GLN A 575 -29.05 16.19 -18.46
C GLN A 575 -29.46 15.56 -17.13
N ARG A 576 -30.19 14.45 -17.17
CA ARG A 576 -30.74 13.79 -15.98
C ARG A 576 -29.66 13.26 -15.02
N TYR A 577 -28.56 12.67 -15.51
CA TYR A 577 -27.50 12.22 -14.59
C TYR A 577 -26.70 13.38 -14.00
N VAL A 578 -26.51 14.48 -14.74
CA VAL A 578 -25.85 15.69 -14.21
C VAL A 578 -26.66 16.23 -13.05
N TRP A 579 -27.99 16.30 -13.20
CA TRP A 579 -28.89 16.67 -12.10
C TRP A 579 -28.88 15.66 -10.95
N GLY A 580 -28.76 14.35 -11.21
CA GLY A 580 -28.62 13.32 -10.18
C GLY A 580 -27.35 13.48 -9.35
N LEU A 581 -26.20 13.68 -10.00
CA LEU A 581 -24.94 13.97 -9.30
C LEU A 581 -24.99 15.31 -8.57
N ALA A 582 -25.60 16.34 -9.16
CA ALA A 582 -25.81 17.62 -8.50
C ALA A 582 -26.74 17.50 -7.27
N ALA A 583 -27.76 16.64 -7.33
CA ALA A 583 -28.64 16.38 -6.20
C ALA A 583 -27.91 15.65 -5.06
N VAL A 584 -27.04 14.67 -5.37
CA VAL A 584 -26.17 14.06 -4.36
C VAL A 584 -25.23 15.09 -3.75
N ALA A 585 -24.56 15.90 -4.58
CA ALA A 585 -23.69 16.97 -4.09
C ALA A 585 -24.44 17.95 -3.18
N ALA A 586 -25.63 18.39 -3.59
CA ALA A 586 -26.49 19.28 -2.81
C ALA A 586 -26.91 18.64 -1.49
N ALA A 587 -27.32 17.37 -1.49
CA ALA A 587 -27.68 16.65 -0.27
C ALA A 587 -26.51 16.54 0.72
N MET A 588 -25.30 16.28 0.22
CA MET A 588 -24.10 16.23 1.06
C MET A 588 -23.77 17.60 1.66
N VAL A 589 -23.86 18.67 0.86
CA VAL A 589 -23.66 20.05 1.34
C VAL A 589 -24.69 20.41 2.41
N LEU A 590 -25.98 20.14 2.15
CA LEU A 590 -27.06 20.39 3.09
C LEU A 590 -26.86 19.62 4.41
N GLY A 591 -26.38 18.38 4.35
CA GLY A 591 -26.06 17.57 5.53
C GLY A 591 -24.89 18.12 6.37
N LEU A 592 -24.02 18.95 5.79
CA LEU A 592 -22.90 19.57 6.49
C LEU A 592 -23.22 20.94 7.07
N ILE A 593 -24.30 21.61 6.63
CA ILE A 593 -24.71 22.95 7.09
C ILE A 593 -24.74 23.06 8.62
N PRO A 594 -25.32 22.11 9.38
CA PRO A 594 -25.38 22.21 10.84
C PRO A 594 -24.00 22.26 11.53
N PHE A 595 -22.94 21.82 10.85
CA PHE A 595 -21.60 21.67 11.42
C PHE A 595 -20.62 22.77 11.01
N LEU A 596 -21.01 23.68 10.10
CA LEU A 596 -20.13 24.74 9.60
C LEU A 596 -19.60 25.68 10.70
N GLY A 597 -20.30 25.79 11.83
CA GLY A 597 -19.89 26.59 12.99
C GLY A 597 -18.88 25.90 13.92
N THR A 598 -18.57 24.62 13.72
CA THR A 598 -17.67 23.87 14.60
C THR A 598 -16.19 24.20 14.36
N GLU A 599 -15.34 23.98 15.36
CA GLU A 599 -13.89 24.17 15.26
C GLU A 599 -13.29 23.32 14.13
N ARG A 600 -13.88 22.16 13.86
CA ARG A 600 -13.49 21.25 12.76
C ARG A 600 -13.47 21.94 11.40
N PHE A 601 -14.44 22.81 11.13
CA PHE A 601 -14.56 23.53 9.87
C PHE A 601 -13.82 24.87 9.91
N ARG A 602 -13.79 25.55 11.06
CA ARG A 602 -13.04 26.82 11.21
C ARG A 602 -11.53 26.63 11.05
N SER A 603 -10.99 25.53 11.57
CA SER A 603 -9.55 25.20 11.49
C SER A 603 -9.08 24.72 10.11
N LEU A 604 -9.97 24.61 9.11
CA LEU A 604 -9.60 24.13 7.76
C LEU A 604 -8.52 25.01 7.09
N LEU A 605 -8.54 26.30 7.37
CA LEU A 605 -7.61 27.29 6.82
C LEU A 605 -6.68 27.87 7.89
N ASP A 606 -6.53 27.18 9.03
CA ASP A 606 -5.57 27.56 10.05
C ASP A 606 -4.17 27.01 9.70
N PHE A 607 -3.40 27.86 9.03
CA PHE A 607 -2.01 27.61 8.65
C PHE A 607 -1.01 28.13 9.69
N SER A 608 -1.46 28.50 10.89
CA SER A 608 -0.56 28.81 11.99
C SER A 608 0.33 27.60 12.29
N PRO A 609 1.53 27.79 12.87
CA PRO A 609 2.42 26.68 13.25
C PRO A 609 1.77 25.66 14.19
N GLU A 610 0.74 26.07 14.93
CA GLU A 610 -0.01 25.24 15.88
C GLU A 610 -1.24 24.60 15.23
N GLY A 611 -1.73 25.16 14.13
CA GLY A 611 -2.86 24.65 13.36
C GLY A 611 -2.54 23.35 12.63
N THR A 612 -3.57 22.52 12.42
CA THR A 612 -3.43 21.21 11.75
C THR A 612 -2.80 21.32 10.35
N ALA A 613 -3.09 22.39 9.60
CA ALA A 613 -2.51 22.59 8.28
C ALA A 613 -1.03 23.00 8.36
N GLY A 614 -0.63 23.79 9.36
CA GLY A 614 0.77 24.16 9.61
C GLY A 614 1.64 22.96 10.00
N ILE A 615 1.13 22.07 10.85
CA ILE A 615 1.80 20.80 11.20
C ILE A 615 2.00 19.95 9.95
N ARG A 616 0.99 19.85 9.08
CA ARG A 616 1.08 19.08 7.82
C ARG A 616 2.10 19.66 6.84
N LEU A 617 2.20 20.99 6.73
CA LEU A 617 3.25 21.63 5.93
C LEU A 617 4.64 21.34 6.48
N SER A 618 4.82 21.34 7.79
CA SER A 618 6.09 20.98 8.45
C SER A 618 6.45 19.52 8.20
N LEU A 619 5.48 18.62 8.30
CA LEU A 619 5.63 17.20 7.94
C LEU A 619 6.06 17.03 6.48
N TRP A 620 5.43 17.75 5.54
CA TRP A 620 5.79 17.65 4.12
C TRP A 620 7.19 18.18 3.82
N ARG A 621 7.62 19.27 4.46
CA ARG A 621 9.02 19.75 4.34
C ARG A 621 10.01 18.69 4.81
N SER A 622 9.73 18.09 5.96
CA SER A 622 10.52 17.01 6.55
C SER A 622 10.57 15.79 5.61
N SER A 623 9.43 15.43 5.04
CA SER A 623 9.28 14.29 4.13
C SER A 623 9.99 14.50 2.79
N VAL A 624 9.98 15.74 2.25
CA VAL A 624 10.74 16.08 1.05
C VAL A 624 12.24 15.97 1.33
N GLN A 625 12.73 16.49 2.46
CA GLN A 625 14.15 16.35 2.81
C GLN A 625 14.54 14.87 2.96
N MET A 626 13.73 14.08 3.67
CA MET A 626 13.90 12.63 3.79
C MET A 626 13.96 11.94 2.42
N ALA A 627 13.06 12.31 1.50
CA ALA A 627 13.02 11.72 0.17
C ALA A 627 14.25 12.09 -0.69
N LEU A 628 14.82 13.27 -0.49
CA LEU A 628 16.05 13.71 -1.17
C LEU A 628 17.28 12.97 -0.62
N ASP A 629 17.36 12.80 0.70
CA ASP A 629 18.46 12.07 1.34
C ASP A 629 18.43 10.57 1.00
N HIS A 630 17.22 10.01 0.77
CA HIS A 630 17.00 8.60 0.45
C HIS A 630 16.45 8.39 -0.98
N LEU A 631 17.04 9.08 -1.97
CA LEU A 631 16.51 9.19 -3.33
C LEU A 631 16.11 7.87 -4.01
N TRP A 632 16.91 6.80 -3.85
CA TRP A 632 16.80 5.59 -4.68
C TRP A 632 15.91 4.49 -4.10
N LEU A 633 15.97 4.26 -2.80
CA LEU A 633 15.24 3.16 -2.15
C LEU A 633 14.25 3.66 -1.08
N GLY A 634 14.25 4.96 -0.78
CA GLY A 634 13.53 5.49 0.36
C GLY A 634 14.14 4.99 1.68
N VAL A 635 13.41 5.23 2.78
CA VAL A 635 13.73 4.69 4.11
C VAL A 635 13.23 3.25 4.29
N GLY A 636 12.46 2.74 3.33
CA GLY A 636 11.90 1.39 3.32
C GLY A 636 10.47 1.30 3.88
N PRO A 637 9.79 0.17 3.66
CA PRO A 637 8.48 -0.13 4.25
C PRO A 637 8.45 0.04 5.78
N ASP A 638 7.39 0.62 6.32
CA ASP A 638 7.10 0.87 7.76
C ASP A 638 8.21 1.62 8.53
N ASN A 639 9.14 2.29 7.84
CA ASN A 639 10.29 2.95 8.46
C ASN A 639 10.13 4.47 8.62
N PHE A 640 9.12 5.07 7.98
CA PHE A 640 8.90 6.52 8.01
C PHE A 640 8.80 7.08 9.43
N LEU A 641 8.12 6.38 10.35
CA LEU A 641 7.99 6.79 11.76
C LEU A 641 9.37 7.03 12.41
N TYR A 642 10.24 6.02 12.32
CA TYR A 642 11.55 6.02 12.96
C TYR A 642 12.45 7.10 12.36
N SER A 643 12.50 7.18 11.03
CA SER A 643 13.28 8.21 10.34
C SER A 643 12.74 9.61 10.62
N TYR A 644 11.42 9.81 10.56
CA TYR A 644 10.79 11.10 10.83
C TYR A 644 11.17 11.59 12.22
N ARG A 645 10.92 10.76 13.24
CA ARG A 645 11.11 11.11 14.64
C ARG A 645 12.58 11.34 15.04
N SER A 646 13.50 10.52 14.53
CA SER A 646 14.91 10.57 14.95
C SER A 646 15.79 11.40 14.02
N GLY A 647 15.29 11.81 12.85
CA GLY A 647 16.10 12.48 11.82
C GLY A 647 15.49 13.75 11.24
N TYR A 648 14.16 13.82 11.09
CA TYR A 648 13.54 14.82 10.21
C TYR A 648 12.48 15.70 10.87
N ILE A 649 12.02 15.38 12.07
CA ILE A 649 11.00 16.16 12.77
C ILE A 649 11.53 17.56 13.09
N LEU A 650 10.83 18.59 12.62
CA LEU A 650 11.18 19.97 12.90
C LEU A 650 10.89 20.34 14.37
N PRO A 651 11.66 21.25 14.99
CA PRO A 651 11.37 21.77 16.32
C PRO A 651 9.94 22.31 16.46
N SER A 652 9.40 22.93 15.41
CA SER A 652 8.01 23.44 15.39
C SER A 652 6.94 22.34 15.34
N ALA A 653 7.31 21.10 15.01
CA ALA A 653 6.41 19.95 14.85
C ALA A 653 6.50 18.93 16.00
N TRP A 654 7.16 19.30 17.11
CA TRP A 654 7.43 18.42 18.26
C TRP A 654 6.19 17.74 18.88
N ARG A 655 4.99 18.30 18.67
CA ARG A 655 3.73 17.83 19.27
C ARG A 655 3.26 16.47 18.71
N ASP A 656 3.61 16.15 17.47
CA ASP A 656 3.18 14.91 16.79
C ASP A 656 4.38 14.07 16.32
N PRO A 657 5.23 13.59 17.23
CA PRO A 657 6.45 12.86 16.86
C PRO A 657 6.19 11.40 16.46
N SER A 658 4.94 10.96 16.52
CA SER A 658 4.51 9.58 16.28
C SER A 658 3.81 9.37 14.94
N LEU A 659 3.96 10.32 14.01
CA LEU A 659 3.42 10.20 12.65
C LEU A 659 4.20 9.12 11.86
N ASN A 660 3.47 8.16 11.32
CA ASN A 660 4.03 6.99 10.64
C ASN A 660 3.97 7.06 9.10
N HIS A 661 3.48 8.16 8.54
CA HIS A 661 3.48 8.43 7.10
C HIS A 661 3.34 9.92 6.77
N PRO A 662 3.71 10.37 5.56
CA PRO A 662 3.75 11.79 5.22
C PRO A 662 2.37 12.43 4.96
N HIS A 663 1.27 11.66 5.01
CA HIS A 663 -0.09 12.13 4.66
C HIS A 663 -0.14 12.78 3.26
N ASN A 664 0.59 12.20 2.30
CA ASN A 664 0.57 12.62 0.90
C ASN A 664 1.01 11.43 0.04
N VAL A 665 0.16 11.01 -0.91
CA VAL A 665 0.36 9.80 -1.71
C VAL A 665 1.67 9.80 -2.49
N VAL A 666 2.12 10.95 -2.99
CA VAL A 666 3.38 11.05 -3.75
C VAL A 666 4.57 10.92 -2.81
N LEU A 667 4.54 11.66 -1.69
CA LEU A 667 5.61 11.60 -0.69
C LEU A 667 5.67 10.22 -0.05
N ASP A 668 4.54 9.53 0.17
CA ASP A 668 4.50 8.19 0.76
C ASP A 668 5.18 7.16 -0.15
N TRP A 669 4.91 7.17 -1.47
CA TRP A 669 5.66 6.32 -2.40
C TRP A 669 7.15 6.66 -2.45
N TRP A 670 7.49 7.95 -2.44
CA TRP A 670 8.88 8.40 -2.56
C TRP A 670 9.70 8.11 -1.30
N THR A 671 9.21 8.47 -0.11
CA THR A 671 9.93 8.20 1.13
C THR A 671 9.98 6.70 1.43
N ARG A 672 8.97 5.92 1.05
CA ARG A 672 8.95 4.48 1.33
C ARG A 672 9.81 3.65 0.39
N LEU A 673 9.78 3.93 -0.92
CA LEU A 673 10.40 3.08 -1.96
C LEU A 673 11.36 3.83 -2.90
N GLY A 674 11.62 5.10 -2.66
CA GLY A 674 12.46 5.94 -3.51
C GLY A 674 11.80 6.33 -4.84
N LEU A 675 12.55 7.07 -5.66
CA LEU A 675 12.13 7.55 -6.97
C LEU A 675 11.75 6.40 -7.93
N PRO A 676 12.48 5.26 -8.01
CA PRO A 676 12.06 4.11 -8.81
C PRO A 676 10.71 3.54 -8.38
N GLY A 677 10.44 3.47 -7.07
CA GLY A 677 9.17 3.00 -6.53
C GLY A 677 8.01 3.91 -6.90
N LEU A 678 8.21 5.23 -6.75
CA LEU A 678 7.25 6.24 -7.19
C LEU A 678 6.96 6.14 -8.71
N ALA A 679 8.01 6.00 -9.53
CA ALA A 679 7.86 5.89 -10.98
C ALA A 679 7.09 4.62 -11.39
N LEU A 680 7.39 3.48 -10.77
CA LEU A 680 6.69 2.21 -11.00
C LEU A 680 5.22 2.29 -10.57
N ALA A 681 4.94 2.88 -9.39
CA ALA A 681 3.58 3.08 -8.91
C ALA A 681 2.78 4.02 -9.84
N ALA A 682 3.39 5.11 -10.31
CA ALA A 682 2.78 6.02 -11.27
C ALA A 682 2.50 5.34 -12.62
N ALA A 683 3.43 4.54 -13.14
CA ALA A 683 3.24 3.77 -14.37
C ALA A 683 2.12 2.73 -14.23
N TRP A 684 2.10 2.01 -13.10
CA TRP A 684 1.04 1.05 -12.78
C TRP A 684 -0.34 1.70 -12.72
N LEU A 685 -0.45 2.82 -12.00
CA LEU A 685 -1.66 3.63 -11.93
C LEU A 685 -2.10 4.12 -13.31
N ALA A 686 -1.19 4.69 -14.10
CA ALA A 686 -1.49 5.23 -15.42
C ALA A 686 -2.03 4.15 -16.38
N LEU A 687 -1.44 2.96 -16.38
CA LEU A 687 -1.91 1.85 -17.20
C LEU A 687 -3.25 1.29 -16.73
N GLY A 688 -3.46 1.19 -15.42
CA GLY A 688 -4.75 0.80 -14.85
C GLY A 688 -5.85 1.80 -15.20
N VAL A 689 -5.61 3.10 -14.99
CA VAL A 689 -6.53 4.19 -15.37
C VAL A 689 -6.80 4.19 -16.87
N ARG A 690 -5.79 3.97 -17.72
CA ARG A 690 -5.98 3.83 -19.17
C ARG A 690 -6.91 2.67 -19.52
N SER A 691 -6.76 1.54 -18.83
CA SER A 691 -7.63 0.37 -19.02
C SER A 691 -9.07 0.68 -18.61
N LEU A 692 -9.26 1.32 -17.45
CA LEU A 692 -10.56 1.74 -16.95
C LEU A 692 -11.21 2.79 -17.86
N TRP A 693 -10.44 3.77 -18.33
CA TRP A 693 -10.91 4.81 -19.23
C TRP A 693 -11.46 4.26 -20.54
N LYS A 694 -10.83 3.20 -21.07
CA LYS A 694 -11.35 2.49 -22.24
C LYS A 694 -12.62 1.71 -21.89
N ALA A 695 -12.64 0.96 -20.79
CA ALA A 695 -13.80 0.18 -20.37
C ALA A 695 -15.02 1.04 -19.99
N ALA A 696 -14.79 2.28 -19.55
CA ALA A 696 -15.82 3.25 -19.18
C ALA A 696 -16.71 3.70 -20.34
N THR A 697 -16.42 3.32 -21.60
CA THR A 697 -17.34 3.53 -22.71
C THR A 697 -18.48 2.50 -22.75
N THR A 698 -18.34 1.37 -22.05
CA THR A 698 -19.26 0.22 -22.17
C THR A 698 -19.73 -0.32 -20.82
N ASP A 699 -19.04 -0.03 -19.72
CA ASP A 699 -19.31 -0.66 -18.42
C ASP A 699 -19.33 0.36 -17.27
N ALA A 700 -20.43 0.39 -16.50
CA ALA A 700 -20.61 1.27 -15.36
C ALA A 700 -19.62 0.99 -14.22
N ILE A 701 -19.15 -0.26 -14.08
CA ILE A 701 -18.14 -0.62 -13.07
C ILE A 701 -16.84 0.13 -13.35
N ALA A 702 -16.47 0.32 -14.62
CA ALA A 702 -15.26 1.07 -14.97
C ALA A 702 -15.39 2.57 -14.64
N VAL A 703 -16.59 3.15 -14.81
CA VAL A 703 -16.89 4.52 -14.38
C VAL A 703 -16.77 4.64 -12.85
N GLY A 704 -17.32 3.68 -12.11
CA GLY A 704 -17.22 3.61 -10.65
C GLY A 704 -15.78 3.45 -10.17
N ALA A 705 -14.99 2.62 -10.85
CA ALA A 705 -13.58 2.43 -10.53
C ALA A 705 -12.74 3.69 -10.76
N LEU A 706 -13.02 4.47 -11.83
CA LEU A 706 -12.41 5.78 -12.04
C LEU A 706 -12.81 6.78 -10.96
N GLY A 707 -14.08 6.78 -10.54
CA GLY A 707 -14.57 7.57 -9.41
C GLY A 707 -13.84 7.23 -8.11
N ALA A 708 -13.70 5.93 -7.81
CA ALA A 708 -13.02 5.45 -6.62
C ALA A 708 -11.51 5.77 -6.63
N ALA A 709 -10.84 5.63 -7.77
CA ALA A 709 -9.45 6.02 -7.94
C ALA A 709 -9.25 7.53 -7.76
N ALA A 710 -10.15 8.36 -8.30
CA ALA A 710 -10.11 9.81 -8.11
C ALA A 710 -10.34 10.22 -6.65
N ALA A 711 -11.29 9.57 -5.96
CA ALA A 711 -11.52 9.78 -4.53
C ALA A 711 -10.25 9.48 -3.72
N ALA A 712 -9.66 8.31 -3.95
CA ALA A 712 -8.47 7.83 -3.26
C ALA A 712 -7.24 8.71 -3.49
N LEU A 713 -7.09 9.30 -4.69
CA LEU A 713 -6.04 10.28 -4.97
C LEU A 713 -6.33 11.61 -4.30
N GLY A 714 -7.58 12.12 -4.39
CA GLY A 714 -7.97 13.38 -3.78
C GLY A 714 -7.76 13.39 -2.27
N HIS A 715 -8.31 12.40 -1.57
CA HIS A 715 -8.11 12.23 -0.13
C HIS A 715 -6.64 11.95 0.20
N GLY A 716 -5.99 11.10 -0.60
CA GLY A 716 -4.58 10.74 -0.47
C GLY A 716 -3.59 11.89 -0.61
N LEU A 717 -4.01 13.07 -1.10
CA LEU A 717 -3.15 14.27 -1.09
C LEU A 717 -2.86 14.76 0.33
N ILE A 718 -3.73 14.44 1.29
CA ILE A 718 -3.63 14.94 2.67
C ILE A 718 -3.82 13.85 3.74
N ASP A 719 -3.84 12.58 3.35
CA ASP A 719 -3.93 11.43 4.25
C ASP A 719 -3.30 10.16 3.64
N ALA A 720 -3.33 9.03 4.35
CA ALA A 720 -2.91 7.73 3.82
C ALA A 720 -3.72 7.36 2.56
N SER A 721 -3.06 6.94 1.48
CA SER A 721 -3.77 6.58 0.24
C SER A 721 -3.78 5.07 -0.04
N TYR A 722 -2.68 4.38 0.27
CA TYR A 722 -2.53 2.95 -0.04
C TYR A 722 -1.90 2.14 1.09
N ALA A 723 -1.18 2.78 2.02
CA ALA A 723 -0.39 2.13 3.07
C ALA A 723 -1.24 1.53 4.22
N LEU A 724 -2.38 0.95 3.89
CA LEU A 724 -3.17 0.07 4.74
C LEU A 724 -3.52 -1.19 3.91
N PRO A 725 -3.47 -2.40 4.50
CA PRO A 725 -3.66 -3.65 3.77
C PRO A 725 -4.95 -3.70 2.93
N ASP A 726 -6.07 -3.25 3.48
CA ASP A 726 -7.35 -3.17 2.76
C ASP A 726 -7.30 -2.19 1.58
N LEU A 727 -6.68 -1.02 1.77
CA LEU A 727 -6.60 0.03 0.76
C LEU A 727 -5.77 -0.37 -0.46
N LEU A 728 -4.62 -1.07 -0.29
CA LEU A 728 -3.83 -1.54 -1.43
C LEU A 728 -4.54 -2.69 -2.17
N ILE A 729 -5.25 -3.57 -1.46
CA ILE A 729 -6.11 -4.58 -2.08
C ILE A 729 -7.21 -3.92 -2.91
N VAL A 730 -7.85 -2.85 -2.41
CA VAL A 730 -8.82 -2.06 -3.18
C VAL A 730 -8.17 -1.46 -4.43
N TRP A 731 -6.97 -0.87 -4.33
CA TRP A 731 -6.27 -0.35 -5.50
C TRP A 731 -6.02 -1.44 -6.56
N VAL A 732 -5.54 -2.61 -6.14
CA VAL A 732 -5.34 -3.76 -7.04
C VAL A 732 -6.66 -4.22 -7.65
N PHE A 733 -7.72 -4.32 -6.85
CA PHE A 733 -9.06 -4.67 -7.30
C PHE A 733 -9.51 -3.72 -8.42
N LEU A 734 -9.50 -2.41 -8.16
CA LEU A 734 -9.92 -1.39 -9.12
C LEU A 734 -9.11 -1.44 -10.43
N LEU A 735 -7.78 -1.51 -10.35
CA LEU A 735 -6.90 -1.38 -11.52
C LEU A 735 -6.77 -2.67 -12.35
N HIS A 736 -7.18 -3.82 -11.82
CA HIS A 736 -7.11 -5.12 -12.52
C HIS A 736 -8.48 -5.74 -12.83
N LEU A 737 -9.61 -5.07 -12.51
CA LEU A 737 -10.97 -5.53 -12.84
C LEU A 737 -11.20 -5.77 -14.34
N PHE A 738 -10.56 -4.98 -15.21
CA PHE A 738 -10.73 -5.06 -16.66
C PHE A 738 -9.43 -5.48 -17.36
N PRO A 739 -9.50 -6.24 -18.46
CA PRO A 739 -8.33 -6.60 -19.27
C PRO A 739 -7.69 -5.36 -19.92
N PRO A 740 -6.40 -5.44 -20.31
CA PRO A 740 -5.67 -4.29 -20.84
C PRO A 740 -6.26 -3.80 -22.16
N ALA A 741 -6.15 -2.48 -22.39
CA ALA A 741 -6.67 -1.81 -23.57
C ALA A 741 -6.03 -2.35 -24.88
N GLY A 742 -6.72 -3.27 -25.57
CA GLY A 742 -6.28 -3.80 -26.88
C GLY A 742 -6.46 -5.31 -27.08
N ALA A 743 -6.78 -6.07 -26.03
CA ALA A 743 -6.88 -7.54 -26.11
C ALA A 743 -8.09 -8.09 -26.90
N GLU A 744 -9.06 -7.24 -27.28
CA GLU A 744 -10.31 -7.67 -27.95
C GLU A 744 -10.21 -7.84 -29.49
N LYS A 745 -9.06 -7.62 -30.13
CA LYS A 745 -8.93 -7.75 -31.60
C LYS A 745 -8.55 -9.15 -32.11
N SER A 746 -8.97 -10.24 -31.45
CA SER A 746 -8.70 -11.61 -31.93
C SER A 746 -9.90 -12.55 -31.82
N VAL A 747 -11.10 -12.03 -32.08
CA VAL A 747 -12.18 -12.90 -32.56
C VAL A 747 -12.24 -12.69 -34.06
N ASP A 748 -11.58 -13.58 -34.79
CA ASP A 748 -11.79 -13.73 -36.23
C ASP A 748 -13.29 -13.89 -36.46
N SER A 749 -13.90 -12.89 -37.09
CA SER A 749 -15.21 -13.05 -37.70
C SER A 749 -15.08 -14.15 -38.75
N PRO A 750 -15.81 -15.28 -38.66
CA PRO A 750 -15.86 -16.25 -39.74
C PRO A 750 -16.70 -15.65 -40.86
N GLY A 751 -16.11 -14.81 -41.70
CA GLY A 751 -16.87 -14.01 -42.65
C GLY A 751 -16.05 -13.10 -43.53
N ASN A 752 -15.01 -13.63 -44.17
CA ASN A 752 -14.60 -13.19 -45.50
C ASN A 752 -13.48 -14.11 -46.03
N ARG A 753 -13.87 -15.24 -46.64
CA ARG A 753 -13.03 -15.81 -47.69
C ARG A 753 -13.36 -15.01 -48.96
N PRO A 754 -12.38 -14.38 -49.63
CA PRO A 754 -12.62 -13.86 -50.97
C PRO A 754 -12.93 -15.06 -51.87
N ALA A 755 -14.01 -14.93 -52.64
CA ALA A 755 -14.36 -15.89 -53.66
C ALA A 755 -13.21 -15.98 -54.68
N ASP A 756 -12.67 -17.18 -54.86
CA ASP A 756 -11.83 -17.51 -56.00
C ASP A 756 -12.61 -17.21 -57.28
N SER A 757 -12.14 -16.21 -58.03
CA SER A 757 -12.52 -15.99 -59.42
C SER A 757 -11.78 -17.01 -60.30
N ARG A 758 -12.54 -17.79 -61.07
CA ARG A 758 -12.07 -18.39 -62.31
C ARG A 758 -11.77 -17.31 -63.36
#